data_AF-A0A3N5FUI3-F1
#
_entry.id   AF-A0A3N5FUI3-F1
#
_cell.length_a   1.000
_cell.length_b   1.000
_cell.length_c   1.000
_cell.angle_alpha   90.00
_cell.angle_beta   90.00
_cell.angle_gamma   90.00
#
_symmetry.space_group_name_H-M   'P 1'
#
loop_
_entity.id
_entity.type
_entity.pdbx_description
1 polymer ?
#
loop_
_entity_poly.entity_id
_entity_poly.type
_entity_poly.pdbx_seq_one_letter_code
_entity_poly.pdbx_strand_id
1 'polypeptide(L)'
;MSTPRRLSFAGAFVALLSGALGVSALHPQASGLRTQDTVPVVGYPQRVLSAEYGVLNSQDAYATKIQPLLVKYCYKCHGPASKPKADLNLAKYSSEASIRENRKIWKEVLTKTLVKEMPPEEAQPQPTQEERDTITTFVEAALNKIDLNAPKTAGRVVARRLNRTEYRNTVRDLLGVDFNPIGDFPSDDLGYGFDNIGDVLSMPPLLFEKYLAAAKKIAEPEVTSKDKDTLIFIAKPGPPPAPPAKPKTTREVAKDVLTKLAFRGFRRPPQADEIERLLKLFDAGEKMEGGDFEKAMKLPIRGLLMSPHFLFRIEPEQAADTYPLGAYEIASRLAYFLWSSMPDEELFETAKTGKLLDPKVLDAQARRMIEDPKSYALAENFAPQWLQIRRLEEMRFDSAKFPNIDAQLKKDMIQEAILFFHEVMTKDFTILVFVDVNFTFVNDRLARHYGLPAPGGTGFQRVKIDDPRRGGVLTMAAVLAATSDPDRTSLVKRGKWILETILATPPPPPVPDAANLKDDPENAKLPLRQRLEKHRTDPNCASCHKRMDPLGFALENYDATGAWRDQDQGRPIDTAAELPDGRKVNGPLELKKYLRDKRHEFVEGFAEKMLTYALGRGVEYYDGAVVKQIADATAKNDYSMTTMMVEIVKSYPFLYRQKDRGKR
;
A
#
# COMPACT_ATOMS: atom_id res chain seq x y z
N MET A 1 73.63 -7.85 5.86
CA MET A 1 74.33 -6.82 6.65
C MET A 1 73.34 -5.68 6.85
N SER A 2 72.54 -5.76 7.91
CA SER A 2 72.76 -5.12 9.23
C SER A 2 72.04 -3.77 9.34
N THR A 3 70.88 -3.83 10.00
CA THR A 3 70.28 -2.76 10.82
C THR A 3 71.32 -2.08 11.73
N PRO A 4 71.11 -0.82 12.16
CA PRO A 4 70.28 -0.53 13.36
C PRO A 4 69.40 0.75 13.18
N ARG A 5 68.20 0.92 13.77
CA ARG A 5 67.82 1.12 15.20
C ARG A 5 68.72 2.18 15.89
N ARG A 6 68.29 3.15 16.70
CA ARG A 6 67.03 3.51 17.40
C ARG A 6 67.35 4.78 18.25
N LEU A 7 66.28 5.32 18.88
CA LEU A 7 66.22 6.01 20.20
C LEU A 7 66.52 7.55 20.24
N SER A 8 65.56 8.44 20.61
CA SER A 8 64.94 8.67 21.96
C SER A 8 65.80 9.64 22.80
N PHE A 9 65.35 10.62 23.61
CA PHE A 9 64.09 11.02 24.25
C PHE A 9 64.31 12.39 24.96
N ALA A 10 63.21 12.95 25.49
CA ALA A 10 63.10 13.87 26.66
C ALA A 10 63.60 15.33 26.50
N GLY A 11 62.94 16.39 26.99
CA GLY A 11 61.90 16.58 28.02
C GLY A 11 62.37 17.76 28.90
N ALA A 12 61.63 18.87 29.04
CA ALA A 12 60.89 19.31 30.26
C ALA A 12 61.07 20.86 30.35
N PHE A 13 60.07 21.75 30.39
CA PHE A 13 59.02 22.09 31.38
C PHE A 13 59.31 23.44 32.10
N VAL A 14 58.22 24.18 32.41
CA VAL A 14 58.05 25.35 33.32
C VAL A 14 58.25 26.76 32.69
N ALA A 15 57.50 27.83 32.96
CA ALA A 15 56.08 28.16 33.25
C ALA A 15 55.98 29.70 33.50
N LEU A 16 54.80 30.32 33.23
CA LEU A 16 54.24 31.58 33.85
C LEU A 16 54.93 32.94 33.48
N LEU A 17 54.31 34.13 33.33
CA LEU A 17 53.01 34.78 33.59
C LEU A 17 52.92 36.04 32.67
N SER A 18 51.79 36.31 31.98
CA SER A 18 50.84 37.44 32.19
C SER A 18 51.06 38.80 31.50
N GLY A 19 49.99 39.26 30.83
CA GLY A 19 49.66 40.68 30.54
C GLY A 19 49.62 41.03 29.04
N ALA A 20 48.49 40.87 28.33
CA ALA A 20 47.44 41.88 28.11
C ALA A 20 47.98 43.11 27.33
N LEU A 21 47.55 43.54 26.13
CA LEU A 21 46.26 43.52 25.42
C LEU A 21 46.49 43.80 23.93
N GLY A 22 45.56 43.31 23.09
CA GLY A 22 45.25 43.92 21.79
C GLY A 22 45.69 43.12 20.57
N VAL A 23 44.80 43.03 19.59
CA VAL A 23 44.92 42.42 18.25
C VAL A 23 44.55 40.93 18.19
N SER A 24 43.23 40.67 18.11
CA SER A 24 42.73 39.37 17.65
C SER A 24 42.78 39.31 16.12
N ALA A 25 43.69 38.48 15.62
CA ALA A 25 43.76 38.05 14.23
C ALA A 25 42.69 36.98 13.93
N LEU A 26 42.11 37.09 12.74
CA LEU A 26 41.19 36.15 12.13
C LEU A 26 41.92 34.85 11.73
N HIS A 27 41.30 33.71 12.04
CA HIS A 27 41.40 32.45 11.29
C HIS A 27 39.97 31.93 11.07
N PRO A 28 39.67 31.27 9.93
CA PRO A 28 38.30 30.96 9.55
C PRO A 28 37.88 29.56 10.05
N GLN A 29 36.75 29.50 10.75
CA GLN A 29 35.92 28.31 10.86
C GLN A 29 34.44 28.69 10.77
N ALA A 30 33.75 27.91 9.94
CA ALA A 30 32.36 27.44 10.05
C ALA A 30 31.19 28.43 10.27
N SER A 31 30.06 28.02 9.68
CA SER A 31 28.68 28.49 9.87
C SER A 31 28.25 29.72 9.05
N GLY A 32 27.21 29.50 8.25
CA GLY A 32 26.54 30.50 7.43
C GLY A 32 25.19 29.93 6.99
N LEU A 33 24.23 29.98 7.92
CA LEU A 33 22.82 29.62 7.74
C LEU A 33 22.20 30.37 6.55
N ARG A 34 21.49 29.63 5.68
CA ARG A 34 20.52 30.22 4.75
C ARG A 34 19.25 30.54 5.53
N THR A 35 18.85 31.80 5.47
CA THR A 35 17.59 32.35 5.95
C THR A 35 16.41 31.63 5.29
N GLN A 36 15.67 30.85 6.07
CA GLN A 36 14.30 30.48 5.75
C GLN A 36 13.40 31.66 6.13
N ASP A 37 12.59 32.12 5.19
CA ASP A 37 11.48 33.02 5.48
C ASP A 37 10.48 32.28 6.38
N THR A 38 10.61 32.51 7.69
CA THR A 38 9.68 32.02 8.70
C THR A 38 8.37 32.79 8.58
N VAL A 39 7.33 32.12 8.05
CA VAL A 39 5.96 32.55 8.25
C VAL A 39 5.65 32.44 9.75
N PRO A 40 5.12 33.49 10.41
CA PRO A 40 4.92 33.47 11.85
C PRO A 40 3.86 32.43 12.23
N VAL A 41 4.29 31.45 13.05
CA VAL A 41 3.42 30.51 13.75
C VAL A 41 2.66 31.29 14.80
N VAL A 42 1.43 31.68 14.46
CA VAL A 42 0.45 32.13 15.46
C VAL A 42 0.11 30.91 16.31
N GLY A 43 0.50 30.94 17.59
CA GLY A 43 0.15 29.92 18.56
C GLY A 43 -1.37 29.85 18.71
N TYR A 44 -1.98 28.75 18.26
CA TYR A 44 -3.39 28.49 18.46
C TYR A 44 -3.60 27.72 19.76
N PRO A 45 -4.62 28.09 20.56
CA PRO A 45 -4.91 27.42 21.82
C PRO A 45 -5.28 25.96 21.56
N GLN A 46 -4.76 25.06 22.40
CA GLN A 46 -5.20 23.67 22.49
C GLN A 46 -6.73 23.65 22.65
N ARG A 47 -7.46 23.40 21.57
CA ARG A 47 -8.88 23.11 21.64
C ARG A 47 -9.05 21.67 22.12
N VAL A 48 -9.54 21.59 23.34
CA VAL A 48 -10.15 20.43 23.98
C VAL A 48 -11.05 19.70 22.98
N LEU A 49 -10.65 18.48 22.61
CA LEU A 49 -11.53 17.47 22.03
C LEU A 49 -12.53 17.04 23.11
N SER A 50 -13.67 17.72 23.23
CA SER A 50 -14.94 17.16 23.75
C SER A 50 -16.01 18.24 23.88
N ALA A 51 -17.12 18.09 23.15
CA ALA A 51 -18.48 18.51 23.49
C ALA A 51 -19.28 18.48 22.16
N GLU A 52 -19.73 17.32 21.67
CA GLU A 52 -21.15 17.00 21.83
C GLU A 52 -21.46 15.48 21.96
N TYR A 53 -20.45 14.61 21.89
CA TYR A 53 -20.56 13.26 22.43
C TYR A 53 -19.82 13.19 23.75
N GLY A 54 -20.52 13.66 24.78
CA GLY A 54 -20.07 13.52 26.17
C GLY A 54 -19.72 12.07 26.47
N VAL A 55 -18.65 11.92 27.25
CA VAL A 55 -18.21 10.68 27.90
C VAL A 55 -19.35 10.16 28.77
N LEU A 56 -20.30 9.46 28.17
CA LEU A 56 -21.07 8.45 28.87
C LEU A 56 -20.16 7.22 28.91
N ASN A 57 -20.02 6.61 30.09
CA ASN A 57 -19.32 5.34 30.22
C ASN A 57 -19.89 4.38 29.17
N SER A 58 -19.05 3.67 28.42
CA SER A 58 -19.52 2.89 27.25
C SER A 58 -20.53 1.79 27.63
N GLN A 59 -20.49 1.34 28.89
CA GLN A 59 -21.52 0.48 29.48
C GLN A 59 -22.86 1.22 29.68
N ASP A 60 -22.83 2.45 30.20
CA ASP A 60 -24.02 3.26 30.43
C ASP A 60 -24.72 3.59 29.12
N ALA A 61 -23.96 3.93 28.06
CA ALA A 61 -24.52 4.22 26.75
C ALA A 61 -25.18 2.98 26.10
N TYR A 62 -24.58 1.79 26.21
CA TYR A 62 -25.18 0.55 25.70
C TYR A 62 -26.49 0.24 26.41
N ALA A 63 -26.47 0.20 27.75
CA ALA A 63 -27.62 -0.16 28.56
C ALA A 63 -28.79 0.83 28.42
N THR A 64 -28.50 2.14 28.31
CA THR A 64 -29.54 3.18 28.26
C THR A 64 -30.08 3.45 26.86
N LYS A 65 -29.28 3.32 25.80
CA LYS A 65 -29.68 3.72 24.44
C LYS A 65 -29.82 2.56 23.46
N ILE A 66 -29.02 1.51 23.59
CA ILE A 66 -28.94 0.46 22.57
C ILE A 66 -29.73 -0.77 22.97
N GLN A 67 -29.54 -1.26 24.19
CA GLN A 67 -30.24 -2.42 24.71
C GLN A 67 -31.77 -2.28 24.60
N PRO A 68 -32.41 -1.14 24.91
CA PRO A 68 -33.86 -0.99 24.75
C PRO A 68 -34.32 -1.15 23.29
N LEU A 69 -33.53 -0.66 22.33
CA LEU A 69 -33.83 -0.80 20.90
C LEU A 69 -33.67 -2.26 20.44
N LEU A 70 -32.62 -2.96 20.90
CA LEU A 70 -32.44 -4.38 20.59
C LEU A 70 -33.55 -5.25 21.20
N VAL A 71 -33.99 -4.93 22.42
CA VAL A 71 -35.14 -5.60 23.06
C VAL A 71 -36.41 -5.39 22.24
N LYS A 72 -36.66 -4.16 21.80
CA LYS A 72 -37.86 -3.77 21.05
C LYS A 72 -37.91 -4.41 19.66
N TYR A 73 -36.78 -4.45 18.96
CA TYR A 73 -36.74 -4.76 17.52
C TYR A 73 -36.10 -6.11 17.18
N CYS A 74 -35.17 -6.60 17.99
CA CYS A 74 -34.33 -7.75 17.64
C CYS A 74 -34.62 -9.00 18.50
N TYR A 75 -34.86 -8.83 19.81
CA TYR A 75 -34.87 -9.95 20.77
C TYR A 75 -36.03 -10.94 20.57
N LYS A 76 -37.12 -10.53 19.91
CA LYS A 76 -38.20 -11.46 19.55
C LYS A 76 -37.69 -12.65 18.72
N CYS A 77 -36.72 -12.43 17.84
CA CYS A 77 -36.14 -13.45 16.97
C CYS A 77 -34.71 -13.84 17.38
N HIS A 78 -33.94 -12.90 17.92
CA HIS A 78 -32.52 -13.03 18.25
C HIS A 78 -32.23 -12.80 19.75
N GLY A 79 -33.20 -13.08 20.63
CA GLY A 79 -33.07 -12.92 22.08
C GLY A 79 -32.81 -14.25 22.81
N PRO A 80 -33.10 -14.33 24.12
CA PRO A 80 -32.79 -15.48 24.97
C PRO A 80 -33.71 -16.72 24.77
N ALA A 81 -34.47 -16.77 23.67
CA ALA A 81 -35.32 -17.92 23.36
C ALA A 81 -34.51 -19.21 23.19
N SER A 82 -35.12 -20.37 23.44
CA SER A 82 -34.46 -21.68 23.38
C SER A 82 -33.93 -22.08 21.99
N LYS A 83 -34.42 -21.43 20.92
CA LYS A 83 -33.92 -21.53 19.54
C LYS A 83 -33.98 -20.17 18.84
N PRO A 84 -32.95 -19.31 18.97
CA PRO A 84 -32.90 -18.06 18.24
C PRO A 84 -32.76 -18.30 16.72
N LYS A 85 -33.32 -17.41 15.89
CA LYS A 85 -33.11 -17.47 14.44
C LYS A 85 -31.62 -17.29 14.11
N ALA A 86 -31.13 -18.04 13.12
CA ALA A 86 -29.74 -18.06 12.68
C ALA A 86 -28.71 -18.32 13.81
N ASP A 87 -29.12 -19.04 14.86
CA ASP A 87 -28.31 -19.32 16.07
C ASP A 87 -27.72 -18.07 16.74
N LEU A 88 -28.32 -16.90 16.50
CA LEU A 88 -27.84 -15.60 16.98
C LEU A 88 -28.66 -15.12 18.19
N ASN A 89 -28.02 -15.08 19.36
CA ASN A 89 -28.61 -14.51 20.58
C ASN A 89 -27.88 -13.22 20.99
N LEU A 90 -28.47 -12.08 20.64
CA LEU A 90 -27.95 -10.74 20.94
C LEU A 90 -28.02 -10.39 22.43
N ALA A 91 -28.89 -11.05 23.21
CA ALA A 91 -28.99 -10.81 24.65
C ALA A 91 -27.74 -11.26 25.43
N LYS A 92 -26.84 -12.04 24.81
CA LYS A 92 -25.53 -12.40 25.38
C LYS A 92 -24.53 -11.24 25.37
N TYR A 93 -24.82 -10.17 24.63
CA TYR A 93 -23.96 -9.01 24.52
C TYR A 93 -24.56 -7.86 25.32
N SER A 94 -23.87 -7.42 26.36
CA SER A 94 -24.38 -6.46 27.34
C SER A 94 -23.55 -5.17 27.42
N SER A 95 -22.55 -5.02 26.55
CA SER A 95 -21.65 -3.86 26.56
C SER A 95 -20.97 -3.61 25.22
N GLU A 96 -20.42 -2.41 25.06
CA GLU A 96 -19.50 -2.08 23.97
C GLU A 96 -18.31 -3.07 23.88
N ALA A 97 -17.76 -3.52 25.01
CA ALA A 97 -16.67 -4.50 25.03
C ALA A 97 -17.11 -5.85 24.42
N SER A 98 -18.32 -6.32 24.74
CA SER A 98 -18.85 -7.57 24.18
C SER A 98 -19.06 -7.48 22.66
N ILE A 99 -19.37 -6.28 22.12
CA ILE A 99 -19.40 -6.02 20.66
C ILE A 99 -18.00 -6.17 20.05
N ARG A 100 -16.98 -5.58 20.70
CA ARG A 100 -15.57 -5.63 20.26
C ARG A 100 -14.96 -7.03 20.33
N GLU A 101 -15.40 -7.88 21.25
CA GLU A 101 -14.95 -9.27 21.34
C GLU A 101 -15.64 -10.16 20.29
N ASN A 102 -16.83 -9.77 19.84
CA ASN A 102 -17.66 -10.53 18.89
C ASN A 102 -17.80 -9.81 17.55
N ARG A 103 -16.73 -9.17 17.09
CA ARG A 103 -16.69 -8.27 15.92
C ARG A 103 -17.32 -8.86 14.67
N LYS A 104 -17.07 -10.13 14.36
CA LYS A 104 -17.60 -10.78 13.14
C LYS A 104 -19.13 -10.73 13.12
N ILE A 105 -19.76 -11.17 14.21
CA ILE A 105 -21.22 -11.18 14.37
C ILE A 105 -21.75 -9.74 14.31
N TRP A 106 -21.11 -8.81 15.01
CA TRP A 106 -21.59 -7.43 15.05
C TRP A 106 -21.37 -6.64 13.76
N LYS A 107 -20.38 -6.99 12.93
CA LYS A 107 -20.25 -6.49 11.55
C LYS A 107 -21.43 -6.97 10.69
N GLU A 108 -21.87 -8.21 10.84
CA GLU A 108 -23.06 -8.73 10.16
C GLU A 108 -24.34 -8.04 10.65
N VAL A 109 -24.51 -7.86 11.97
CA VAL A 109 -25.63 -7.10 12.54
C VAL A 109 -25.65 -5.68 12.00
N LEU A 110 -24.53 -4.95 12.07
CA LEU A 110 -24.39 -3.60 11.53
C LEU A 110 -24.79 -3.56 10.05
N THR A 111 -24.27 -4.50 9.25
CA THR A 111 -24.58 -4.57 7.82
C THR A 111 -26.07 -4.78 7.59
N LYS A 112 -26.67 -5.80 8.21
CA LYS A 112 -28.09 -6.16 8.02
C LYS A 112 -29.04 -5.07 8.52
N THR A 113 -28.66 -4.32 9.56
CA THR A 113 -29.42 -3.15 10.01
C THR A 113 -29.25 -1.95 9.06
N LEU A 114 -28.05 -1.71 8.53
CA LEU A 114 -27.79 -0.63 7.56
C LEU A 114 -28.55 -0.86 6.24
N VAL A 115 -28.58 -2.09 5.75
CA VAL A 115 -29.31 -2.48 4.51
C VAL A 115 -30.79 -2.76 4.76
N LYS A 116 -31.28 -2.59 6.01
CA LYS A 116 -32.68 -2.80 6.44
C LYS A 116 -33.26 -4.19 6.14
N GLU A 117 -32.41 -5.18 5.96
CA GLU A 117 -32.83 -6.57 5.97
C GLU A 117 -33.28 -7.01 7.38
N MET A 118 -32.78 -6.33 8.42
CA MET A 118 -33.11 -6.61 9.80
C MET A 118 -33.56 -5.34 10.54
N PRO A 119 -34.71 -5.38 11.24
CA PRO A 119 -35.68 -6.49 11.29
C PRO A 119 -36.40 -6.72 9.93
N PRO A 120 -36.80 -7.97 9.58
CA PRO A 120 -37.51 -8.26 8.32
C PRO A 120 -38.83 -7.49 8.23
N GLU A 121 -39.33 -7.19 7.02
CA GLU A 121 -40.51 -6.34 6.81
C GLU A 121 -41.76 -6.81 7.59
N GLU A 122 -41.95 -8.13 7.71
CA GLU A 122 -43.04 -8.74 8.45
C GLU A 122 -42.93 -8.59 9.98
N ALA A 123 -41.75 -8.23 10.49
CA ALA A 123 -41.53 -7.99 11.90
C ALA A 123 -42.04 -6.59 12.27
N GLN A 124 -43.03 -6.54 13.17
CA GLN A 124 -43.55 -5.30 13.74
C GLN A 124 -43.32 -5.25 15.25
N PRO A 125 -42.98 -4.07 15.81
CA PRO A 125 -42.80 -2.78 15.13
C PRO A 125 -41.47 -2.68 14.36
N GLN A 126 -41.42 -1.83 13.33
CA GLN A 126 -40.18 -1.46 12.63
C GLN A 126 -39.50 -0.25 13.28
N PRO A 127 -38.15 -0.19 13.34
CA PRO A 127 -37.45 0.99 13.82
C PRO A 127 -37.65 2.18 12.86
N THR A 128 -37.69 3.38 13.43
CA THR A 128 -37.55 4.63 12.67
C THR A 128 -36.13 4.74 12.08
N GLN A 129 -35.92 5.67 11.14
CA GLN A 129 -34.57 5.89 10.60
C GLN A 129 -33.60 6.39 11.68
N GLU A 130 -34.05 7.27 12.57
CA GLU A 130 -33.26 7.79 13.68
C GLU A 130 -32.86 6.69 14.68
N GLU A 131 -33.77 5.77 15.01
CA GLU A 131 -33.45 4.62 15.87
C GLU A 131 -32.46 3.66 15.19
N ARG A 132 -32.60 3.42 13.87
CA ARG A 132 -31.61 2.64 13.11
C ARG A 132 -30.25 3.32 13.14
N ASP A 133 -30.19 4.61 12.83
CA ASP A 133 -28.95 5.39 12.83
C ASP A 133 -28.30 5.40 14.23
N THR A 134 -29.11 5.41 15.30
CA THR A 134 -28.63 5.28 16.68
C THR A 134 -27.93 3.93 16.92
N ILE A 135 -28.54 2.82 16.49
CA ILE A 135 -27.95 1.48 16.62
C ILE A 135 -26.67 1.39 15.79
N THR A 136 -26.73 1.75 14.51
CA THR A 136 -25.64 1.56 13.57
C THR A 136 -24.44 2.44 13.91
N THR A 137 -24.66 3.71 14.28
CA THR A 137 -23.59 4.62 14.71
C THR A 137 -22.89 4.10 15.97
N PHE A 138 -23.64 3.58 16.94
CA PHE A 138 -23.04 3.02 18.15
C PHE A 138 -22.21 1.76 17.85
N VAL A 139 -22.77 0.84 17.06
CA VAL A 139 -22.06 -0.41 16.70
C VAL A 139 -20.82 -0.10 15.85
N GLU A 140 -20.92 0.80 14.87
CA GLU A 140 -19.78 1.27 14.07
C GLU A 140 -18.71 1.90 14.98
N ALA A 141 -19.07 2.78 15.91
CA ALA A 141 -18.14 3.37 16.87
C ALA A 141 -17.49 2.32 17.79
N ALA A 142 -18.27 1.36 18.30
CA ALA A 142 -17.76 0.26 19.11
C ALA A 142 -16.76 -0.60 18.34
N LEU A 143 -17.08 -0.96 17.09
CA LEU A 143 -16.21 -1.74 16.21
C LEU A 143 -14.96 -0.96 15.79
N ASN A 144 -15.04 0.36 15.65
CA ASN A 144 -13.90 1.20 15.25
C ASN A 144 -13.04 1.64 16.44
N LYS A 145 -13.47 1.37 17.67
CA LYS A 145 -12.71 1.74 18.87
C LYS A 145 -11.38 1.00 18.93
N ILE A 146 -10.31 1.77 18.95
CA ILE A 146 -8.94 1.30 19.10
C ILE A 146 -8.67 1.06 20.58
N ASP A 147 -8.27 -0.16 20.92
CA ASP A 147 -7.80 -0.52 22.25
C ASP A 147 -6.28 -0.40 22.32
N LEU A 148 -5.78 0.73 22.83
CA LEU A 148 -4.34 0.97 22.94
C LEU A 148 -3.66 0.04 23.95
N ASN A 149 -4.43 -0.64 24.79
CA ASN A 149 -3.92 -1.59 25.80
C ASN A 149 -4.10 -3.04 25.38
N ALA A 150 -4.69 -3.32 24.22
CA ALA A 150 -4.82 -4.69 23.72
C ALA A 150 -3.43 -5.33 23.53
N PRO A 151 -3.28 -6.63 23.78
CA PRO A 151 -2.04 -7.34 23.50
C PRO A 151 -1.60 -7.12 22.05
N LYS A 152 -0.33 -6.73 21.87
CA LYS A 152 0.24 -6.57 20.54
C LYS A 152 0.18 -7.90 19.79
N THR A 153 -0.36 -7.87 18.59
CA THR A 153 -0.35 -9.01 17.68
C THR A 153 0.30 -8.59 16.37
N ALA A 154 1.08 -9.51 15.80
CA ALA A 154 1.72 -9.33 14.51
C ALA A 154 0.79 -9.66 13.34
N GLY A 155 -0.37 -10.25 13.64
CA GLY A 155 -1.30 -10.82 12.68
C GLY A 155 -0.76 -12.05 11.96
N ARG A 156 -1.67 -12.72 11.25
CA ARG A 156 -1.37 -13.95 10.51
C ARG A 156 -0.76 -13.61 9.16
N VAL A 157 0.47 -14.06 8.91
CA VAL A 157 1.13 -13.99 7.60
C VAL A 157 1.29 -15.41 7.06
N VAL A 158 0.60 -15.71 5.96
CA VAL A 158 0.71 -16.98 5.23
C VAL A 158 1.92 -16.97 4.30
N ALA A 159 2.40 -18.15 3.90
CA ALA A 159 3.44 -18.24 2.88
C ALA A 159 2.97 -17.56 1.59
N ARG A 160 3.70 -16.54 1.14
CA ARG A 160 3.29 -15.71 0.02
C ARG A 160 4.16 -15.99 -1.18
N ARG A 161 3.58 -16.42 -2.31
CA ARG A 161 4.34 -16.48 -3.57
C ARG A 161 4.68 -15.08 -4.07
N LEU A 162 5.73 -14.94 -4.85
CA LEU A 162 5.98 -13.73 -5.61
C LEU A 162 4.80 -13.50 -6.57
N ASN A 163 4.29 -12.27 -6.63
CA ASN A 163 3.42 -11.88 -7.72
C ASN A 163 4.24 -11.72 -9.01
N ARG A 164 3.59 -11.49 -10.16
CA ARG A 164 4.32 -11.34 -11.44
C ARG A 164 5.43 -10.30 -11.43
N THR A 165 5.16 -9.12 -10.87
CA THR A 165 6.13 -8.02 -10.85
C THR A 165 7.31 -8.37 -9.96
N GLU A 166 7.05 -8.94 -8.78
CA GLU A 166 8.07 -9.40 -7.85
C GLU A 166 8.93 -10.52 -8.47
N TYR A 167 8.33 -11.46 -9.21
CA TYR A 167 9.05 -12.50 -9.94
C TYR A 167 9.97 -11.90 -11.01
N ARG A 168 9.44 -11.01 -11.86
CA ARG A 168 10.20 -10.29 -12.89
C ARG A 168 11.41 -9.57 -12.29
N ASN A 169 11.17 -8.75 -11.28
CA ASN A 169 12.20 -7.91 -10.68
C ASN A 169 13.26 -8.75 -9.97
N THR A 170 12.83 -9.83 -9.29
CA THR A 170 13.76 -10.75 -8.62
C THR A 170 14.62 -11.49 -9.64
N VAL A 171 14.05 -11.99 -10.74
CA VAL A 171 14.82 -12.65 -11.82
C VAL A 171 15.84 -11.68 -12.42
N ARG A 172 15.43 -10.43 -12.71
CA ARG A 172 16.32 -9.38 -13.21
C ARG A 172 17.48 -9.12 -12.26
N ASP A 173 17.20 -8.90 -10.97
CA ASP A 173 18.25 -8.55 -10.01
C ASP A 173 19.14 -9.75 -9.63
N LEU A 174 18.61 -10.97 -9.72
CA LEU A 174 19.33 -12.22 -9.44
C LEU A 174 20.25 -12.63 -10.59
N LEU A 175 19.73 -12.60 -11.82
CA LEU A 175 20.37 -13.20 -13.00
C LEU A 175 20.77 -12.18 -14.08
N GLY A 176 20.37 -10.91 -13.96
CA GLY A 176 20.62 -9.90 -15.00
C GLY A 176 19.73 -10.08 -16.23
N VAL A 177 18.63 -10.83 -16.13
CA VAL A 177 17.74 -11.16 -17.26
C VAL A 177 16.48 -10.30 -17.20
N ASP A 178 16.23 -9.53 -18.25
CA ASP A 178 14.96 -8.82 -18.42
C ASP A 178 13.90 -9.77 -19.01
N PHE A 179 13.20 -10.49 -18.12
CA PHE A 179 12.13 -11.41 -18.47
C PHE A 179 10.78 -10.81 -18.07
N ASN A 180 9.86 -10.64 -19.03
CA ASN A 180 8.54 -10.10 -18.76
C ASN A 180 7.45 -11.20 -18.66
N PRO A 181 6.98 -11.58 -17.45
CA PRO A 181 5.93 -12.58 -17.27
C PRO A 181 4.50 -12.04 -17.49
N ILE A 182 4.31 -10.73 -17.66
CA ILE A 182 2.98 -10.10 -17.49
C ILE A 182 1.95 -10.59 -18.50
N GLY A 183 2.34 -10.83 -19.76
CA GLY A 183 1.47 -11.37 -20.80
C GLY A 183 1.34 -12.90 -20.79
N ASP A 184 2.25 -13.61 -20.13
CA ASP A 184 2.33 -15.08 -20.19
C ASP A 184 1.69 -15.76 -18.98
N PHE A 185 1.69 -15.09 -17.82
CA PHE A 185 1.19 -15.64 -16.56
C PHE A 185 -0.29 -15.24 -16.35
N PRO A 186 -1.14 -16.10 -15.78
CA PRO A 186 -2.52 -15.74 -15.41
C PRO A 186 -2.54 -14.60 -14.39
N SER A 187 -3.48 -13.64 -14.48
CA SER A 187 -3.72 -12.50 -13.55
C SER A 187 -3.65 -12.86 -12.05
N ASP A 188 -3.07 -11.97 -11.25
CA ASP A 188 -2.87 -12.15 -9.81
C ASP A 188 -4.13 -11.62 -9.14
N ASP A 189 -4.69 -12.40 -8.23
CA ASP A 189 -5.90 -12.01 -7.53
C ASP A 189 -5.62 -10.81 -6.62
N LEU A 190 -6.61 -9.91 -6.51
CA LEU A 190 -6.53 -8.75 -5.65
C LEU A 190 -7.15 -9.05 -4.29
N GLY A 191 -6.38 -8.85 -3.22
CA GLY A 191 -6.85 -8.88 -1.85
C GLY A 191 -6.72 -7.48 -1.26
N TYR A 192 -7.74 -6.96 -0.57
CA TYR A 192 -7.68 -5.63 0.06
C TYR A 192 -7.22 -4.49 -0.88
N GLY A 193 -7.40 -4.65 -2.20
CA GLY A 193 -6.95 -3.71 -3.24
C GLY A 193 -5.55 -3.95 -3.81
N PHE A 194 -4.81 -4.96 -3.35
CA PHE A 194 -3.43 -5.23 -3.75
C PHE A 194 -3.20 -6.67 -4.24
N ASP A 195 -2.31 -6.82 -5.21
CA ASP A 195 -1.88 -8.08 -5.84
C ASP A 195 -0.69 -8.76 -5.11
N ASN A 196 -0.27 -8.22 -3.97
CA ASN A 196 0.81 -8.76 -3.15
C ASN A 196 0.29 -9.33 -1.82
N ILE A 197 -0.99 -9.75 -1.78
CA ILE A 197 -1.62 -10.29 -0.57
C ILE A 197 -1.54 -11.81 -0.53
N GLY A 198 -0.94 -12.35 0.53
CA GLY A 198 -0.73 -13.80 0.70
C GLY A 198 -2.02 -14.63 0.68
N ASP A 199 -3.12 -14.09 1.22
CA ASP A 199 -4.39 -14.80 1.37
C ASP A 199 -5.06 -15.18 0.03
N VAL A 200 -4.74 -14.46 -1.04
CA VAL A 200 -5.35 -14.65 -2.37
C VAL A 200 -4.34 -15.13 -3.42
N LEU A 201 -3.05 -15.12 -3.13
CA LEU A 201 -2.00 -15.57 -4.05
C LEU A 201 -1.86 -17.09 -4.04
N SER A 202 -2.84 -17.76 -4.64
CA SER A 202 -2.83 -19.21 -4.85
C SER A 202 -1.83 -19.65 -5.94
N MET A 203 -1.52 -20.95 -6.01
CA MET A 203 -0.69 -21.55 -7.07
C MET A 203 -1.52 -22.53 -7.93
N PRO A 204 -2.24 -22.04 -8.95
CA PRO A 204 -2.96 -22.90 -9.88
C PRO A 204 -2.01 -23.78 -10.72
N PRO A 205 -2.43 -24.96 -11.18
CA PRO A 205 -1.63 -25.82 -12.05
C PRO A 205 -1.08 -25.11 -13.29
N LEU A 206 -1.92 -24.29 -13.95
CA LEU A 206 -1.51 -23.49 -15.11
C LEU A 206 -0.36 -22.53 -14.78
N LEU A 207 -0.40 -21.87 -13.62
CA LEU A 207 0.67 -20.97 -13.20
C LEU A 207 1.98 -21.74 -12.95
N PHE A 208 1.89 -22.95 -12.39
CA PHE A 208 3.06 -23.82 -12.20
C PHE A 208 3.70 -24.22 -13.52
N GLU A 209 2.90 -24.57 -14.54
CA GLU A 209 3.40 -24.82 -15.90
C GLU A 209 4.08 -23.60 -16.50
N LYS A 210 3.53 -22.39 -16.27
CA LYS A 210 4.15 -21.14 -16.72
C LYS A 210 5.46 -20.86 -16.02
N TYR A 211 5.60 -21.15 -14.72
CA TYR A 211 6.88 -21.07 -14.03
C TYR A 211 7.92 -22.04 -14.62
N LEU A 212 7.54 -23.28 -14.94
CA LEU A 212 8.45 -24.24 -15.58
C LEU A 212 8.92 -23.75 -16.96
N ALA A 213 8.00 -23.23 -17.77
CA ALA A 213 8.31 -22.66 -19.07
C ALA A 213 9.23 -21.42 -18.95
N ALA A 214 8.94 -20.54 -17.98
CA ALA A 214 9.75 -19.37 -17.69
C ALA A 214 11.16 -19.78 -17.23
N ALA A 215 11.28 -20.71 -16.29
CA ALA A 215 12.57 -21.21 -15.80
C ALA A 215 13.39 -21.83 -16.94
N LYS A 216 12.76 -22.58 -17.86
CA LYS A 216 13.41 -23.09 -19.06
C LYS A 216 13.97 -21.97 -19.92
N LYS A 217 13.14 -20.96 -20.23
CA LYS A 217 13.50 -19.82 -21.08
C LYS A 217 14.59 -18.94 -20.45
N ILE A 218 14.47 -18.61 -19.17
CA ILE A 218 15.43 -17.78 -18.42
C ILE A 218 16.81 -18.46 -18.35
N ALA A 219 16.84 -19.79 -18.24
CA ALA A 219 18.09 -20.55 -18.18
C ALA A 219 18.78 -20.70 -19.55
N GLU A 220 18.17 -20.29 -20.68
CA GLU A 220 18.83 -20.42 -21.97
C GLU A 220 19.96 -19.39 -22.15
N PRO A 221 21.11 -19.77 -22.76
CA PRO A 221 22.29 -18.91 -22.89
C PRO A 221 22.06 -17.67 -23.76
N GLU A 222 21.06 -17.75 -24.65
CA GLU A 222 20.66 -16.71 -25.59
C GLU A 222 19.75 -15.64 -24.94
N VAL A 223 19.12 -15.98 -23.81
CA VAL A 223 18.20 -15.10 -23.06
C VAL A 223 18.95 -14.33 -21.97
N THR A 224 20.18 -14.72 -21.66
CA THR A 224 21.07 -14.02 -20.73
C THR A 224 21.84 -12.91 -21.45
N SER A 225 21.64 -11.66 -21.03
CA SER A 225 22.26 -10.45 -21.62
C SER A 225 23.80 -10.47 -21.52
N LYS A 226 24.46 -9.49 -22.15
CA LYS A 226 25.92 -9.25 -22.00
C LYS A 226 26.39 -9.08 -20.54
N ASP A 227 25.50 -8.87 -19.57
CA ASP A 227 25.81 -8.76 -18.13
C ASP A 227 26.03 -10.13 -17.43
N LYS A 228 25.90 -11.24 -18.18
CA LYS A 228 26.08 -12.64 -17.76
C LYS A 228 27.33 -12.87 -16.90
N ASP A 229 28.42 -12.17 -17.20
CA ASP A 229 29.74 -12.34 -16.59
C ASP A 229 29.85 -11.75 -15.18
N THR A 230 28.88 -10.94 -14.72
CA THR A 230 28.95 -10.28 -13.40
C THR A 230 27.96 -10.82 -12.36
N LEU A 231 26.85 -11.45 -12.78
CA LEU A 231 25.79 -11.89 -11.86
C LEU A 231 25.60 -13.42 -11.80
N ILE A 232 25.79 -14.14 -12.91
CA ILE A 232 25.64 -15.61 -12.98
C ILE A 232 27.01 -16.30 -12.93
N PHE A 233 28.01 -15.80 -13.67
CA PHE A 233 29.34 -16.43 -13.81
C PHE A 233 30.45 -15.60 -13.17
N ILE A 234 30.30 -15.31 -11.87
CA ILE A 234 31.27 -14.53 -11.09
C ILE A 234 32.64 -15.25 -11.02
N ALA A 235 32.64 -16.56 -11.18
CA ALA A 235 33.82 -17.37 -11.42
C ALA A 235 33.57 -18.28 -12.63
N LYS A 236 34.35 -18.08 -13.69
CA LYS A 236 34.52 -19.08 -14.75
C LYS A 236 35.63 -20.04 -14.31
N PRO A 237 35.58 -21.34 -14.65
CA PRO A 237 36.75 -22.21 -14.54
C PRO A 237 37.93 -21.53 -15.26
N GLY A 238 38.96 -21.14 -14.51
CA GLY A 238 40.12 -20.39 -15.00
C GLY A 238 41.43 -21.06 -14.60
N PRO A 239 42.56 -20.65 -15.20
CA PRO A 239 43.86 -21.20 -14.85
C PRO A 239 44.16 -20.98 -13.35
N PRO A 240 44.97 -21.87 -12.73
CA PRO A 240 45.11 -21.95 -11.28
C PRO A 240 45.52 -20.61 -10.65
N PRO A 241 45.01 -20.28 -9.45
CA PRO A 241 45.54 -19.17 -8.66
C PRO A 241 47.05 -19.34 -8.45
N ALA A 242 47.78 -18.23 -8.33
CA ALA A 242 49.20 -18.27 -8.01
C ALA A 242 49.45 -19.15 -6.77
N PRO A 243 50.49 -20.01 -6.76
CA PRO A 243 50.77 -20.90 -5.64
C PRO A 243 50.73 -20.15 -4.30
N PRO A 244 50.10 -20.73 -3.25
CA PRO A 244 49.95 -22.17 -3.01
C PRO A 244 48.54 -22.77 -3.22
N ALA A 245 47.58 -22.08 -3.84
CA ALA A 245 46.21 -22.58 -3.92
C ALA A 245 45.99 -23.66 -5.02
N LYS A 246 45.36 -24.79 -4.68
CA LYS A 246 44.96 -25.83 -5.65
C LYS A 246 43.83 -25.30 -6.56
N PRO A 247 43.84 -25.59 -7.88
CA PRO A 247 42.70 -25.24 -8.75
C PRO A 247 41.44 -26.00 -8.33
N LYS A 248 40.32 -25.29 -8.27
CA LYS A 248 39.00 -25.86 -7.98
C LYS A 248 38.53 -26.73 -9.15
N THR A 249 37.87 -27.84 -8.83
CA THR A 249 37.12 -28.65 -9.79
C THR A 249 35.90 -27.90 -10.33
N THR A 250 35.39 -28.31 -11.49
CA THR A 250 34.17 -27.72 -12.09
C THR A 250 32.99 -27.75 -11.13
N ARG A 251 32.80 -28.87 -10.41
CA ARG A 251 31.75 -29.03 -9.41
C ARG A 251 31.93 -28.10 -8.19
N GLU A 252 33.16 -27.84 -7.76
CA GLU A 252 33.43 -26.88 -6.68
C GLU A 252 33.13 -25.44 -7.12
N VAL A 253 33.45 -25.08 -8.37
CA VAL A 253 33.05 -23.78 -8.94
C VAL A 253 31.52 -23.67 -9.03
N ALA A 254 30.84 -24.73 -9.51
CA ALA A 254 29.38 -24.79 -9.52
C ALA A 254 28.79 -24.60 -8.12
N LYS A 255 29.38 -25.24 -7.09
CA LYS A 255 28.93 -25.11 -5.70
C LYS A 255 29.02 -23.66 -5.20
N ASP A 256 30.10 -22.95 -5.50
CA ASP A 256 30.25 -21.54 -5.10
C ASP A 256 29.19 -20.66 -5.77
N VAL A 257 29.00 -20.83 -7.08
CA VAL A 257 28.00 -20.09 -7.86
C VAL A 257 26.59 -20.36 -7.35
N LEU A 258 26.23 -21.64 -7.21
CA LEU A 258 24.90 -22.06 -6.75
C LEU A 258 24.63 -21.65 -5.31
N THR A 259 25.64 -21.64 -4.44
CA THR A 259 25.52 -21.14 -3.07
C THR A 259 25.19 -19.66 -3.05
N LYS A 260 25.87 -18.85 -3.88
CA LYS A 260 25.60 -17.41 -3.97
C LYS A 260 24.24 -17.11 -4.61
N LEU A 261 23.87 -17.82 -5.68
CA LEU A 261 22.56 -17.68 -6.31
C LEU A 261 21.44 -18.11 -5.36
N ALA A 262 21.58 -19.23 -4.66
CA ALA A 262 20.61 -19.70 -3.68
C ALA A 262 20.52 -18.74 -2.48
N PHE A 263 21.64 -18.20 -1.99
CA PHE A 263 21.64 -17.19 -0.93
C PHE A 263 20.80 -15.96 -1.30
N ARG A 264 21.04 -15.39 -2.48
CA ARG A 264 20.31 -14.21 -2.97
C ARG A 264 18.85 -14.54 -3.31
N GLY A 265 18.63 -15.63 -4.06
CA GLY A 265 17.30 -16.05 -4.53
C GLY A 265 16.38 -16.56 -3.43
N PHE A 266 16.92 -17.24 -2.41
CA PHE A 266 16.14 -17.69 -1.24
C PHE A 266 16.11 -16.62 -0.14
N ARG A 267 16.86 -15.53 -0.31
CA ARG A 267 17.00 -14.38 0.60
C ARG A 267 17.48 -14.75 2.01
N ARG A 268 18.23 -15.86 2.12
CA ARG A 268 18.81 -16.36 3.37
C ARG A 268 19.97 -17.32 3.09
N PRO A 269 20.82 -17.62 4.09
CA PRO A 269 21.76 -18.74 4.01
C PRO A 269 21.05 -20.03 3.56
N PRO A 270 21.49 -20.64 2.43
CA PRO A 270 20.94 -21.92 1.99
C PRO A 270 21.46 -23.05 2.88
N GLN A 271 20.64 -24.08 3.08
CA GLN A 271 21.00 -25.30 3.79
C GLN A 271 21.87 -26.19 2.89
N ALA A 272 22.69 -27.05 3.50
CA ALA A 272 23.62 -27.89 2.78
C ALA A 272 22.91 -28.85 1.81
N ASP A 273 21.74 -29.38 2.18
CA ASP A 273 20.96 -30.27 1.33
C ASP A 273 20.29 -29.53 0.16
N GLU A 274 19.90 -28.27 0.34
CA GLU A 274 19.39 -27.41 -0.74
C GLU A 274 20.45 -27.23 -1.83
N ILE A 275 21.70 -26.96 -1.44
CA ILE A 275 22.83 -26.84 -2.39
C ILE A 275 23.16 -28.18 -3.03
N GLU A 276 23.15 -29.28 -2.27
CA GLU A 276 23.43 -30.60 -2.82
C GLU A 276 22.37 -31.03 -3.85
N ARG A 277 21.09 -30.67 -3.66
CA ARG A 277 20.05 -30.91 -4.67
C ARG A 277 20.32 -30.17 -5.97
N LEU A 278 20.78 -28.92 -5.90
CA LEU A 278 21.18 -28.15 -7.09
C LEU A 278 22.43 -28.76 -7.75
N LEU A 279 23.42 -29.19 -6.96
CA LEU A 279 24.61 -29.85 -7.50
C LEU A 279 24.30 -31.16 -8.21
N LYS A 280 23.32 -31.95 -7.76
CA LYS A 280 22.86 -33.13 -8.49
C LYS A 280 22.27 -32.80 -9.87
N LEU A 281 21.59 -31.65 -9.99
CA LEU A 281 21.11 -31.15 -11.29
C LEU A 281 22.27 -30.70 -12.18
N PHE A 282 23.30 -30.09 -11.60
CA PHE A 282 24.55 -29.76 -12.29
C PHE A 282 25.26 -31.02 -12.81
N ASP A 283 25.44 -32.04 -11.95
CA ASP A 283 26.08 -33.32 -12.30
C ASP A 283 25.33 -34.03 -13.45
N ALA A 284 23.99 -33.90 -13.50
CA ALA A 284 23.18 -34.39 -14.62
C ALA A 284 23.40 -33.55 -15.90
N GLY A 285 23.48 -32.22 -15.76
CA GLY A 285 23.78 -31.30 -16.86
C GLY A 285 25.14 -31.55 -17.50
N GLU A 286 26.20 -31.78 -16.69
CA GLU A 286 27.54 -32.09 -17.21
C GLU A 286 27.54 -33.35 -18.08
N LYS A 287 26.80 -34.39 -17.67
CA LYS A 287 26.65 -35.63 -18.43
C LYS A 287 25.93 -35.42 -19.76
N MET A 288 24.94 -34.52 -19.81
CA MET A 288 24.16 -34.24 -21.02
C MET A 288 24.90 -33.34 -22.01
N GLU A 289 25.69 -32.39 -21.51
CA GLU A 289 26.28 -31.30 -22.31
C GLU A 289 27.77 -31.51 -22.60
N GLY A 290 28.30 -32.70 -22.32
CA GLY A 290 29.69 -33.07 -22.65
C GLY A 290 30.75 -32.29 -21.87
N GLY A 291 30.43 -31.83 -20.66
CA GLY A 291 31.35 -31.05 -19.81
C GLY A 291 31.39 -29.55 -20.08
N ASP A 292 30.51 -29.01 -20.92
CA ASP A 292 30.33 -27.55 -21.06
C ASP A 292 29.69 -26.97 -19.79
N PHE A 293 30.47 -26.19 -19.04
CA PHE A 293 30.05 -25.62 -17.75
C PHE A 293 28.82 -24.72 -17.87
N GLU A 294 28.77 -23.82 -18.85
CA GLU A 294 27.67 -22.88 -18.98
C GLU A 294 26.37 -23.60 -19.34
N LYS A 295 26.44 -24.63 -20.20
CA LYS A 295 25.27 -25.45 -20.52
C LYS A 295 24.87 -26.37 -19.37
N ALA A 296 25.83 -26.92 -18.62
CA ALA A 296 25.54 -27.73 -17.43
C ALA A 296 24.82 -26.94 -16.32
N MET A 297 25.08 -25.62 -16.21
CA MET A 297 24.42 -24.73 -15.25
C MET A 297 22.93 -24.46 -15.54
N LYS A 298 22.40 -24.82 -16.72
CA LYS A 298 20.98 -24.61 -17.06
C LYS A 298 20.03 -25.36 -16.12
N LEU A 299 20.30 -26.65 -15.88
CA LEU A 299 19.45 -27.49 -15.02
C LEU A 299 19.37 -27.01 -13.58
N PRO A 300 20.48 -26.70 -12.88
CA PRO A 300 20.39 -26.19 -11.52
C PRO A 300 19.76 -24.79 -11.44
N ILE A 301 19.95 -23.91 -12.44
CA ILE A 301 19.23 -22.61 -12.48
C ILE A 301 17.73 -22.83 -12.60
N ARG A 302 17.28 -23.76 -13.47
CA ARG A 302 15.86 -24.14 -13.55
C ARG A 302 15.35 -24.66 -12.20
N GLY A 303 16.11 -25.56 -11.56
CA GLY A 303 15.78 -26.08 -10.23
C GLY A 303 15.67 -25.00 -9.16
N LEU A 304 16.57 -24.01 -9.17
CA LEU A 304 16.55 -22.88 -8.26
C LEU A 304 15.29 -22.02 -8.47
N LEU A 305 14.97 -21.65 -9.71
CA LEU A 305 13.80 -20.84 -10.05
C LEU A 305 12.46 -21.56 -9.78
N MET A 306 12.49 -22.89 -9.70
CA MET A 306 11.33 -23.71 -9.34
C MET A 306 11.25 -24.06 -7.85
N SER A 307 12.26 -23.68 -7.06
CA SER A 307 12.26 -23.94 -5.63
C SER A 307 11.14 -23.18 -4.92
N PRO A 308 10.42 -23.80 -3.97
CA PRO A 308 9.50 -23.07 -3.10
C PRO A 308 10.18 -21.90 -2.37
N HIS A 309 11.47 -22.02 -2.03
CA HIS A 309 12.22 -20.94 -1.37
C HIS A 309 12.55 -19.76 -2.28
N PHE A 310 12.50 -19.95 -3.62
CA PHE A 310 12.57 -18.86 -4.58
C PHE A 310 11.18 -18.27 -4.84
N LEU A 311 10.22 -19.13 -5.17
CA LEU A 311 8.87 -18.74 -5.58
C LEU A 311 8.04 -18.15 -4.44
N PHE A 312 8.34 -18.49 -3.19
CA PHE A 312 7.64 -18.00 -2.02
C PHE A 312 8.57 -17.27 -1.05
N ARG A 313 8.04 -16.23 -0.41
CA ARG A 313 8.61 -15.64 0.79
C ARG A 313 8.12 -16.43 1.99
N ILE A 314 8.98 -17.30 2.50
CA ILE A 314 8.71 -18.18 3.64
C ILE A 314 9.54 -17.70 4.82
N GLU A 315 8.86 -17.24 5.84
CA GLU A 315 9.43 -17.03 7.17
C GLU A 315 9.34 -18.37 7.92
N PRO A 316 10.41 -18.91 8.54
CA PRO A 316 10.33 -20.11 9.34
C PRO A 316 9.50 -19.91 10.61
N GLU A 317 8.70 -20.91 10.98
CA GLU A 317 7.98 -20.88 12.26
C GLU A 317 8.91 -21.17 13.45
N GLN A 318 8.74 -20.41 14.54
CA GLN A 318 9.42 -20.65 15.81
C GLN A 318 8.49 -21.34 16.82
N ALA A 319 8.98 -21.71 18.01
CA ALA A 319 8.16 -22.40 19.02
C ALA A 319 7.07 -21.50 19.65
N ALA A 320 7.33 -20.21 19.83
CA ALA A 320 6.38 -19.26 20.41
C ALA A 320 5.22 -18.94 19.44
N ASP A 321 4.05 -18.59 19.97
CA ASP A 321 2.90 -18.20 19.16
C ASP A 321 3.11 -16.87 18.43
N THR A 322 3.87 -15.96 19.04
CA THR A 322 4.33 -14.70 18.44
C THR A 322 5.82 -14.56 18.72
N TYR A 323 6.61 -14.21 17.71
CA TYR A 323 8.07 -14.16 17.81
C TYR A 323 8.64 -13.03 16.94
N PRO A 324 9.80 -12.47 17.32
CA PRO A 324 10.50 -11.50 16.50
C PRO A 324 11.09 -12.17 15.27
N LEU A 325 11.13 -11.43 14.17
CA LEU A 325 11.77 -11.85 12.94
C LEU A 325 13.29 -11.68 13.04
N GLY A 326 14.00 -12.61 12.39
CA GLY A 326 15.43 -12.52 12.18
C GLY A 326 15.81 -11.48 11.12
N ALA A 327 17.09 -11.15 11.07
CA ALA A 327 17.60 -10.07 10.22
C ALA A 327 17.37 -10.31 8.71
N TYR A 328 17.48 -11.55 8.23
CA TYR A 328 17.21 -11.88 6.82
C TYR A 328 15.71 -11.75 6.46
N GLU A 329 14.82 -12.06 7.40
CA GLU A 329 13.38 -11.93 7.21
C GLU A 329 12.98 -10.45 7.12
N ILE A 330 13.53 -9.62 8.01
CA ILE A 330 13.36 -8.15 7.98
C ILE A 330 13.93 -7.55 6.68
N ALA A 331 15.13 -7.98 6.27
CA ALA A 331 15.73 -7.54 5.00
C ALA A 331 14.83 -7.87 3.80
N SER A 332 14.29 -9.10 3.77
CA SER A 332 13.35 -9.53 2.74
C SER A 332 12.08 -8.70 2.74
N ARG A 333 11.43 -8.49 3.91
CA ARG A 333 10.24 -7.63 4.01
C ARG A 333 10.51 -6.21 3.52
N LEU A 334 11.63 -5.62 3.93
CA LEU A 334 12.03 -4.27 3.54
C LEU A 334 12.25 -4.14 2.02
N ALA A 335 12.99 -5.08 1.42
CA ALA A 335 13.27 -5.08 -0.01
C ALA A 335 12.02 -5.28 -0.88
N TYR A 336 11.11 -6.17 -0.48
CA TYR A 336 9.87 -6.37 -1.24
C TYR A 336 8.84 -5.25 -1.02
N PHE A 337 8.86 -4.60 0.14
CA PHE A 337 8.04 -3.41 0.36
C PHE A 337 8.50 -2.25 -0.53
N LEU A 338 9.80 -1.89 -0.48
CA LEU A 338 10.29 -0.68 -1.14
C LEU A 338 10.69 -0.89 -2.60
N TRP A 339 11.23 -2.06 -2.97
CA TRP A 339 11.80 -2.33 -4.30
C TRP A 339 11.09 -3.43 -5.08
N SER A 340 10.10 -4.11 -4.47
CA SER A 340 9.42 -5.27 -5.05
C SER A 340 10.41 -6.31 -5.62
N SER A 341 11.55 -6.49 -4.95
CA SER A 341 12.65 -7.35 -5.37
C SER A 341 13.42 -7.85 -4.13
N MET A 342 14.42 -8.69 -4.34
CA MET A 342 15.29 -9.20 -3.27
C MET A 342 16.22 -8.10 -2.71
N PRO A 343 16.77 -8.29 -1.49
CA PRO A 343 17.78 -7.39 -0.92
C PRO A 343 19.00 -7.20 -1.83
N ASP A 344 19.66 -6.04 -1.71
CA ASP A 344 20.97 -5.82 -2.29
C ASP A 344 22.10 -6.30 -1.36
N GLU A 345 23.34 -6.20 -1.82
CA GLU A 345 24.51 -6.70 -1.09
C GLU A 345 24.67 -6.01 0.27
N GLU A 346 24.46 -4.69 0.34
CA GLU A 346 24.56 -3.93 1.59
C GLU A 346 23.53 -4.40 2.62
N LEU A 347 22.28 -4.60 2.20
CA LEU A 347 21.23 -5.08 3.09
C LEU A 347 21.46 -6.54 3.51
N PHE A 348 21.98 -7.39 2.61
CA PHE A 348 22.37 -8.76 2.95
C PHE A 348 23.51 -8.81 3.97
N GLU A 349 24.57 -8.02 3.82
CA GLU A 349 25.68 -7.99 4.77
C GLU A 349 25.26 -7.38 6.12
N THR A 350 24.38 -6.37 6.10
CA THR A 350 23.79 -5.80 7.32
C THR A 350 22.91 -6.83 8.05
N ALA A 351 22.17 -7.65 7.31
CA ALA A 351 21.39 -8.75 7.87
C ALA A 351 22.27 -9.87 8.44
N LYS A 352 23.30 -10.26 7.70
CA LYS A 352 24.27 -11.30 8.09
C LYS A 352 24.99 -11.01 9.40
N THR A 353 25.31 -9.75 9.65
CA THR A 353 25.95 -9.32 10.90
C THR A 353 24.97 -9.10 12.05
N GLY A 354 23.66 -9.28 11.82
CA GLY A 354 22.61 -9.04 12.81
C GLY A 354 22.34 -7.55 13.10
N LYS A 355 23.11 -6.63 12.50
CA LYS A 355 22.98 -5.18 12.73
C LYS A 355 21.64 -4.62 12.31
N LEU A 356 20.96 -5.26 11.34
CA LEU A 356 19.62 -4.84 10.90
C LEU A 356 18.56 -4.91 12.00
N LEU A 357 18.82 -5.65 13.09
CA LEU A 357 17.93 -5.70 14.26
C LEU A 357 18.02 -4.45 15.15
N ASP A 358 19.05 -3.61 14.98
CA ASP A 358 19.14 -2.32 15.64
C ASP A 358 18.16 -1.34 14.98
N PRO A 359 17.21 -0.74 15.72
CA PRO A 359 16.23 0.19 15.17
C PRO A 359 16.84 1.39 14.41
N LYS A 360 18.03 1.86 14.80
CA LYS A 360 18.72 2.97 14.12
C LYS A 360 19.30 2.53 12.78
N VAL A 361 19.82 1.31 12.71
CA VAL A 361 20.36 0.74 11.46
C VAL A 361 19.21 0.43 10.50
N LEU A 362 18.10 -0.11 11.01
CA LEU A 362 16.89 -0.35 10.22
C LEU A 362 16.32 0.95 9.63
N ASP A 363 16.25 2.01 10.42
CA ASP A 363 15.84 3.35 9.96
C ASP A 363 16.74 3.83 8.80
N ALA A 364 18.07 3.78 9.01
CA ALA A 364 19.04 4.21 8.01
C ALA A 364 18.93 3.40 6.70
N GLN A 365 18.78 2.08 6.80
CA GLN A 365 18.58 1.22 5.63
C GLN A 365 17.26 1.51 4.91
N ALA A 366 16.16 1.73 5.64
CA ALA A 366 14.89 2.09 5.04
C ALA A 366 14.98 3.41 4.26
N ARG A 367 15.61 4.45 4.83
CA ARG A 367 15.81 5.74 4.16
C ARG A 367 16.69 5.63 2.91
N ARG A 368 17.82 4.93 3.02
CA ARG A 368 18.69 4.63 1.87
C ARG A 368 17.90 4.00 0.73
N MET A 369 17.05 3.02 1.05
CA MET A 369 16.26 2.30 0.06
C MET A 369 15.12 3.13 -0.53
N ILE A 370 14.54 4.06 0.24
CA ILE A 370 13.55 5.03 -0.26
C ILE A 370 14.18 6.00 -1.27
N GLU A 371 15.42 6.43 -1.03
CA GLU A 371 16.15 7.35 -1.91
C GLU A 371 16.73 6.67 -3.17
N ASP A 372 16.89 5.35 -3.13
CA ASP A 372 17.44 4.58 -4.25
C ASP A 372 16.48 4.57 -5.46
N PRO A 373 16.98 4.66 -6.71
CA PRO A 373 16.15 4.59 -7.92
C PRO A 373 15.26 3.34 -8.02
N LYS A 374 15.62 2.22 -7.37
CA LYS A 374 14.78 1.02 -7.30
C LYS A 374 13.45 1.26 -6.58
N SER A 375 13.34 2.30 -5.76
CA SER A 375 12.10 2.69 -5.08
C SER A 375 10.99 3.09 -6.05
N TYR A 376 11.31 3.39 -7.32
CA TYR A 376 10.30 3.55 -8.37
C TYR A 376 9.36 2.34 -8.47
N ALA A 377 9.83 1.14 -8.12
CA ALA A 377 8.99 -0.05 -8.05
C ALA A 377 7.83 0.09 -7.05
N LEU A 378 8.02 0.76 -5.91
CA LEU A 378 6.92 1.04 -4.99
C LEU A 378 5.90 1.96 -5.64
N ALA A 379 6.33 3.01 -6.35
CA ALA A 379 5.41 3.91 -7.06
C ALA A 379 4.61 3.18 -8.16
N GLU A 380 5.28 2.35 -8.97
CA GLU A 380 4.69 1.56 -10.06
C GLU A 380 3.67 0.53 -9.54
N ASN A 381 3.94 -0.07 -8.38
CA ASN A 381 3.11 -1.15 -7.86
C ASN A 381 2.05 -0.67 -6.87
N PHE A 382 2.36 0.26 -5.98
CA PHE A 382 1.43 0.74 -4.97
C PHE A 382 0.43 1.76 -5.54
N ALA A 383 0.89 2.82 -6.20
CA ALA A 383 0.03 3.96 -6.52
C ALA A 383 -1.16 3.59 -7.44
N PRO A 384 -0.98 2.81 -8.53
CA PRO A 384 -2.10 2.41 -9.37
C PRO A 384 -3.11 1.49 -8.67
N GLN A 385 -2.66 0.71 -7.68
CA GLN A 385 -3.50 -0.21 -6.91
C GLN A 385 -4.26 0.53 -5.81
N TRP A 386 -3.56 1.37 -5.05
CA TRP A 386 -4.16 2.26 -4.05
C TRP A 386 -5.27 3.11 -4.68
N LEU A 387 -4.98 3.78 -5.80
CA LEU A 387 -5.96 4.63 -6.48
C LEU A 387 -7.00 3.83 -7.30
N GLN A 388 -6.86 2.51 -7.41
CA GLN A 388 -7.71 1.60 -8.18
C GLN A 388 -7.81 1.96 -9.68
N ILE A 389 -6.73 2.52 -10.26
CA ILE A 389 -6.70 3.02 -11.64
C ILE A 389 -6.21 1.98 -12.66
N ARG A 390 -5.64 0.84 -12.23
CA ARG A 390 -5.21 -0.24 -13.16
C ARG A 390 -6.36 -0.75 -14.05
N ARG A 391 -7.59 -0.73 -13.53
CA ARG A 391 -8.78 -1.13 -14.29
C ARG A 391 -8.98 -0.34 -15.59
N LEU A 392 -8.39 0.85 -15.72
CA LEU A 392 -8.47 1.64 -16.94
C LEU A 392 -7.86 0.93 -18.14
N GLU A 393 -6.85 0.09 -17.95
CA GLU A 393 -6.20 -0.64 -19.04
C GLU A 393 -7.22 -1.44 -19.86
N GLU A 394 -8.17 -2.07 -19.17
CA GLU A 394 -9.22 -2.91 -19.76
C GLU A 394 -10.51 -2.16 -20.09
N MET A 395 -10.76 -0.99 -19.49
CA MET A 395 -11.98 -0.21 -19.74
C MET A 395 -12.08 0.26 -21.19
N ARG A 396 -13.25 0.06 -21.81
CA ARG A 396 -13.58 0.49 -23.17
C ARG A 396 -14.65 1.57 -23.15
N PHE A 397 -14.25 2.81 -23.36
CA PHE A 397 -15.16 3.96 -23.41
C PHE A 397 -16.00 3.96 -24.68
N ASP A 398 -17.19 4.56 -24.58
CA ASP A 398 -18.05 4.84 -25.74
C ASP A 398 -17.35 5.85 -26.65
N SER A 399 -16.88 5.39 -27.81
CA SER A 399 -16.10 6.21 -28.75
C SER A 399 -16.91 7.31 -29.42
N ALA A 400 -18.25 7.19 -29.47
CA ALA A 400 -19.11 8.25 -29.99
C ALA A 400 -19.21 9.42 -29.00
N LYS A 401 -19.16 9.12 -27.69
CA LYS A 401 -19.20 10.15 -26.63
C LYS A 401 -17.82 10.69 -26.27
N PHE A 402 -16.80 9.84 -26.29
CA PHE A 402 -15.44 10.15 -25.85
C PHE A 402 -14.43 9.79 -26.94
N PRO A 403 -14.42 10.48 -28.10
CA PRO A 403 -13.56 10.11 -29.23
C PRO A 403 -12.05 10.27 -28.95
N ASN A 404 -11.68 11.07 -27.94
CA ASN A 404 -10.29 11.41 -27.65
C ASN A 404 -9.61 10.45 -26.66
N ILE A 405 -10.34 9.50 -26.05
CA ILE A 405 -9.75 8.56 -25.09
C ILE A 405 -9.29 7.27 -25.78
N ASP A 406 -8.00 7.23 -26.10
CA ASP A 406 -7.34 6.07 -26.70
C ASP A 406 -6.57 5.24 -25.66
N ALA A 407 -6.05 4.07 -26.08
CA ALA A 407 -5.28 3.19 -25.20
C ALA A 407 -3.99 3.83 -24.66
N GLN A 408 -3.35 4.73 -25.43
CA GLN A 408 -2.12 5.40 -25.01
C GLN A 408 -2.41 6.51 -24.00
N LEU A 409 -3.50 7.27 -24.17
CA LEU A 409 -3.92 8.28 -23.20
C LEU A 409 -4.22 7.63 -21.84
N LYS A 410 -4.88 6.47 -21.80
CA LYS A 410 -5.11 5.74 -20.54
C LYS A 410 -3.81 5.34 -19.85
N LYS A 411 -2.79 4.89 -20.61
CA LYS A 411 -1.46 4.62 -20.08
C LYS A 411 -0.79 5.89 -19.56
N ASP A 412 -0.91 6.99 -20.31
CA ASP A 412 -0.35 8.28 -19.93
C ASP A 412 -0.99 8.81 -18.62
N MET A 413 -2.30 8.63 -18.45
CA MET A 413 -3.03 8.96 -17.22
C MET A 413 -2.54 8.13 -16.01
N ILE A 414 -2.28 6.83 -16.18
CA ILE A 414 -1.74 5.98 -15.11
C ILE A 414 -0.30 6.41 -14.78
N GLN A 415 0.50 6.71 -15.81
CA GLN A 415 1.89 7.13 -15.65
C GLN A 415 2.03 8.46 -14.89
N GLU A 416 1.10 9.40 -15.07
CA GLU A 416 1.02 10.62 -14.24
C GLU A 416 0.98 10.28 -12.75
N ALA A 417 0.07 9.38 -12.34
CA ALA A 417 -0.11 9.01 -10.95
C ALA A 417 1.15 8.33 -10.36
N ILE A 418 1.83 7.48 -11.16
CA ILE A 418 3.08 6.82 -10.77
C ILE A 418 4.20 7.85 -10.56
N LEU A 419 4.42 8.75 -11.53
CA LEU A 419 5.45 9.78 -11.44
C LEU A 419 5.19 10.75 -10.30
N PHE A 420 3.93 11.15 -10.11
CA PHE A 420 3.53 12.00 -9.01
C PHE A 420 3.82 11.35 -7.66
N PHE A 421 3.41 10.09 -7.46
CA PHE A 421 3.70 9.37 -6.22
C PHE A 421 5.21 9.22 -5.97
N HIS A 422 5.98 8.89 -7.01
CA HIS A 422 7.43 8.77 -6.92
C HIS A 422 8.11 10.09 -6.51
N GLU A 423 7.67 11.22 -7.05
CA GLU A 423 8.18 12.54 -6.66
C GLU A 423 7.81 12.86 -5.20
N VAL A 424 6.57 12.58 -4.77
CA VAL A 424 6.12 12.77 -3.39
C VAL A 424 6.99 11.99 -2.41
N MET A 425 7.30 10.75 -2.76
CA MET A 425 8.12 9.84 -1.96
C MET A 425 9.59 10.28 -1.89
N THR A 426 10.24 10.48 -3.04
CA THR A 426 11.70 10.72 -3.11
C THR A 426 12.11 12.13 -2.69
N LYS A 427 11.19 13.10 -2.75
CA LYS A 427 11.42 14.46 -2.25
C LYS A 427 10.89 14.69 -0.84
N ASP A 428 10.39 13.64 -0.20
CA ASP A 428 9.79 13.67 1.13
C ASP A 428 8.72 14.76 1.31
N PHE A 429 7.81 14.88 0.34
CA PHE A 429 6.70 15.80 0.46
C PHE A 429 5.78 15.38 1.62
N THR A 430 5.04 16.37 2.14
CA THR A 430 3.89 16.10 3.01
C THR A 430 2.86 15.24 2.26
N ILE A 431 2.32 14.21 2.90
CA ILE A 431 1.31 13.31 2.31
C ILE A 431 0.06 14.08 1.86
N LEU A 432 -0.21 15.25 2.47
CA LEU A 432 -1.36 16.10 2.14
C LEU A 432 -1.36 16.63 0.69
N VAL A 433 -0.22 16.60 -0.01
CA VAL A 433 -0.15 16.97 -1.43
C VAL A 433 -0.97 16.04 -2.33
N PHE A 434 -1.27 14.81 -1.88
CA PHE A 434 -2.19 13.93 -2.60
C PHE A 434 -3.62 14.51 -2.64
N VAL A 435 -4.02 15.33 -1.66
CA VAL A 435 -5.34 15.99 -1.68
C VAL A 435 -5.30 17.24 -2.55
N ASP A 436 -4.28 18.08 -2.38
CA ASP A 436 -4.19 19.36 -3.09
C ASP A 436 -2.74 19.82 -3.25
N VAL A 437 -2.36 20.13 -4.49
CA VAL A 437 -1.02 20.60 -4.87
C VAL A 437 -1.08 21.33 -6.21
N ASN A 438 -0.11 22.20 -6.50
CA ASN A 438 -0.07 23.03 -7.70
C ASN A 438 0.90 22.52 -8.79
N PHE A 439 1.15 21.22 -8.87
CA PHE A 439 1.94 20.63 -9.94
C PHE A 439 1.43 19.24 -10.31
N THR A 440 1.77 18.79 -11.51
CA THR A 440 1.59 17.39 -11.93
C THR A 440 2.65 16.99 -12.96
N PHE A 441 2.56 15.76 -13.47
CA PHE A 441 3.37 15.25 -14.56
C PHE A 441 2.51 15.04 -15.81
N VAL A 442 2.90 15.65 -16.92
CA VAL A 442 2.22 15.47 -18.21
C VAL A 442 3.23 15.30 -19.34
N ASN A 443 2.85 14.53 -20.35
CA ASN A 443 3.40 14.64 -21.70
C ASN A 443 2.46 15.50 -22.57
N ASP A 444 2.81 15.74 -23.84
CA ASP A 444 1.98 16.56 -24.75
C ASP A 444 0.56 16.01 -24.98
N ARG A 445 0.34 14.70 -24.83
CA ARG A 445 -1.00 14.09 -24.99
C ARG A 445 -1.88 14.38 -23.78
N LEU A 446 -1.37 14.14 -22.58
CA LEU A 446 -2.11 14.38 -21.34
C LEU A 446 -2.28 15.88 -21.07
N ALA A 447 -1.29 16.72 -21.43
CA ALA A 447 -1.41 18.17 -21.35
C ALA A 447 -2.61 18.68 -22.17
N ARG A 448 -2.76 18.20 -23.42
CA ARG A 448 -3.93 18.51 -24.26
C ARG A 448 -5.24 18.05 -23.64
N HIS A 449 -5.27 16.86 -23.04
CA HIS A 449 -6.47 16.36 -22.32
C HIS A 449 -6.86 17.25 -21.14
N TYR A 450 -5.88 17.81 -20.45
CA TYR A 450 -6.12 18.74 -19.34
C TYR A 450 -6.36 20.19 -19.75
N GLY A 451 -6.16 20.54 -21.03
CA GLY A 451 -6.16 21.93 -21.47
C GLY A 451 -4.95 22.73 -20.96
N LEU A 452 -3.85 22.05 -20.62
CA LEU A 452 -2.59 22.67 -20.22
C LEU A 452 -1.72 22.95 -21.45
N PRO A 453 -0.82 23.94 -21.40
CA PRO A 453 0.24 24.10 -22.39
C PRO A 453 1.05 22.81 -22.54
N ALA A 454 1.33 22.41 -23.77
CA ALA A 454 2.20 21.28 -24.04
C ALA A 454 3.61 21.58 -23.51
N PRO A 455 4.20 20.71 -22.67
CA PRO A 455 5.54 20.93 -22.14
C PRO A 455 6.63 20.79 -23.22
N GLY A 456 6.33 20.13 -24.35
CA GLY A 456 7.28 19.80 -25.41
C GLY A 456 8.15 18.59 -25.05
N GLY A 457 8.91 18.08 -26.04
CA GLY A 457 9.84 16.96 -25.84
C GLY A 457 9.20 15.56 -25.95
N THR A 458 9.98 14.52 -25.66
CA THR A 458 9.63 13.11 -25.94
C THR A 458 9.05 12.35 -24.75
N GLY A 459 8.73 13.00 -23.63
CA GLY A 459 8.33 12.32 -22.40
C GLY A 459 7.53 13.18 -21.43
N PHE A 460 7.33 12.64 -20.23
CA PHE A 460 6.64 13.34 -19.14
C PHE A 460 7.54 14.42 -18.54
N GLN A 461 6.93 15.57 -18.24
CA GLN A 461 7.57 16.66 -17.53
C GLN A 461 6.72 17.08 -16.33
N ARG A 462 7.40 17.49 -15.25
CA ARG A 462 6.75 18.15 -14.12
C ARG A 462 6.35 19.56 -14.53
N VAL A 463 5.07 19.87 -14.47
CA VAL A 463 4.51 21.19 -14.82
C VAL A 463 3.81 21.82 -13.62
N LYS A 464 3.88 23.14 -13.52
CA LYS A 464 3.06 23.91 -12.58
C LYS A 464 1.62 23.95 -13.08
N ILE A 465 0.67 23.84 -12.15
CA ILE A 465 -0.76 24.00 -12.39
C ILE A 465 -1.17 25.35 -11.79
N ASP A 466 -1.66 26.26 -12.63
CA ASP A 466 -2.23 27.54 -12.20
C ASP A 466 -3.74 27.47 -11.96
N ASP A 467 -4.43 26.51 -12.57
CA ASP A 467 -5.86 26.28 -12.36
C ASP A 467 -6.11 25.51 -11.05
N PRO A 468 -6.67 26.12 -9.99
CA PRO A 468 -6.87 25.48 -8.70
C PRO A 468 -7.87 24.31 -8.74
N ARG A 469 -8.64 24.18 -9.84
CA ARG A 469 -9.51 23.03 -10.06
C ARG A 469 -8.67 21.76 -10.21
N ARG A 470 -7.48 21.83 -10.79
CA ARG A 470 -6.57 20.68 -10.95
C ARG A 470 -5.59 20.56 -9.78
N GLY A 471 -4.91 19.42 -9.71
CA GLY A 471 -3.94 19.12 -8.65
C GLY A 471 -4.49 18.17 -7.58
N GLY A 472 -3.61 17.33 -7.03
CA GLY A 472 -3.98 16.22 -6.17
C GLY A 472 -4.65 15.06 -6.93
N VAL A 473 -4.67 13.87 -6.31
CA VAL A 473 -5.14 12.63 -6.94
C VAL A 473 -6.64 12.66 -7.25
N LEU A 474 -7.42 13.45 -6.50
CA LEU A 474 -8.87 13.60 -6.68
C LEU A 474 -9.26 14.12 -8.07
N THR A 475 -8.34 14.85 -8.73
CA THR A 475 -8.61 15.57 -9.97
C THR A 475 -7.79 15.05 -11.16
N MET A 476 -7.04 13.96 -10.95
CA MET A 476 -6.35 13.23 -12.02
C MET A 476 -7.37 12.52 -12.90
N ALA A 477 -7.19 12.59 -14.23
CA ALA A 477 -8.06 11.92 -15.18
C ALA A 477 -8.12 10.41 -14.94
N ALA A 478 -7.01 9.77 -14.53
CA ALA A 478 -7.02 8.35 -14.20
C ALA A 478 -8.07 8.01 -13.13
N VAL A 479 -8.07 8.75 -12.02
CA VAL A 479 -9.00 8.54 -10.91
C VAL A 479 -10.43 8.83 -11.34
N LEU A 480 -10.66 9.98 -11.99
CA LEU A 480 -12.00 10.40 -12.43
C LEU A 480 -12.60 9.43 -13.45
N ALA A 481 -11.78 8.86 -14.33
CA ALA A 481 -12.18 7.87 -15.31
C ALA A 481 -12.41 6.49 -14.68
N ALA A 482 -11.51 6.04 -13.79
CA ALA A 482 -11.63 4.75 -13.10
C ALA A 482 -12.85 4.69 -12.18
N THR A 483 -13.33 5.84 -11.72
CA THR A 483 -14.52 6.00 -10.87
C THR A 483 -15.78 6.37 -11.67
N SER A 484 -15.79 6.22 -12.99
CA SER A 484 -16.94 6.47 -13.87
C SER A 484 -17.44 5.20 -14.55
N ASP A 485 -18.56 5.29 -15.29
CA ASP A 485 -18.94 4.28 -16.28
C ASP A 485 -18.32 4.62 -17.64
N PRO A 486 -18.15 3.64 -18.55
CA PRO A 486 -17.53 3.91 -19.85
C PRO A 486 -18.34 4.87 -20.76
N ASP A 487 -19.62 5.10 -20.45
CA ASP A 487 -20.55 5.91 -21.23
C ASP A 487 -20.99 7.21 -20.53
N ARG A 488 -20.67 7.41 -19.25
CA ARG A 488 -21.08 8.57 -18.42
C ARG A 488 -20.37 8.63 -17.06
N THR A 489 -20.48 9.77 -16.39
CA THR A 489 -20.03 9.95 -14.99
C THR A 489 -20.78 9.04 -14.02
N SER A 490 -20.16 8.73 -12.88
CA SER A 490 -20.80 7.99 -11.78
C SER A 490 -20.50 8.64 -10.43
N LEU A 491 -21.42 9.49 -9.97
CA LEU A 491 -21.35 10.20 -8.69
C LEU A 491 -21.17 9.23 -7.50
N VAL A 492 -21.92 8.13 -7.53
CA VAL A 492 -21.92 7.10 -6.48
C VAL A 492 -20.55 6.43 -6.40
N LYS A 493 -19.97 6.04 -7.55
CA LYS A 493 -18.64 5.42 -7.59
C LYS A 493 -17.54 6.38 -7.14
N ARG A 494 -17.61 7.67 -7.53
CA ARG A 494 -16.69 8.72 -7.06
C ARG A 494 -16.78 8.92 -5.54
N GLY A 495 -17.99 9.11 -5.03
CA GLY A 495 -18.22 9.29 -3.60
C GLY A 495 -17.79 8.08 -2.77
N LYS A 496 -18.13 6.87 -3.23
CA LYS A 496 -17.66 5.61 -2.64
C LYS A 496 -16.13 5.56 -2.62
N TRP A 497 -15.47 5.85 -3.73
CA TRP A 497 -14.01 5.82 -3.83
C TRP A 497 -13.36 6.83 -2.88
N ILE A 498 -13.90 8.05 -2.72
CA ILE A 498 -13.38 9.00 -1.73
C ILE A 498 -13.50 8.43 -0.31
N LEU A 499 -14.66 7.88 0.05
CA LEU A 499 -14.87 7.30 1.38
C LEU A 499 -13.94 6.10 1.65
N GLU A 500 -13.80 5.20 0.68
CA GLU A 500 -13.05 3.94 0.84
C GLU A 500 -11.53 4.12 0.70
N THR A 501 -11.09 4.88 -0.31
CA THR A 501 -9.67 4.99 -0.69
C THR A 501 -8.97 6.17 -0.03
N ILE A 502 -9.68 7.30 0.17
CA ILE A 502 -9.09 8.52 0.73
C ILE A 502 -9.36 8.60 2.23
N LEU A 503 -10.58 8.35 2.68
CA LEU A 503 -10.93 8.49 4.10
C LEU A 503 -10.89 7.18 4.91
N ALA A 504 -10.69 6.02 4.26
CA ALA A 504 -10.76 4.70 4.89
C ALA A 504 -12.01 4.45 5.74
N THR A 505 -13.14 5.06 5.35
CA THR A 505 -14.46 4.86 5.94
C THR A 505 -15.41 4.29 4.87
N PRO A 506 -15.18 3.08 4.36
CA PRO A 506 -15.96 2.53 3.26
C PRO A 506 -17.45 2.53 3.60
N PRO A 507 -18.33 2.85 2.63
CA PRO A 507 -19.76 2.70 2.84
C PRO A 507 -20.11 1.21 3.02
N PRO A 508 -21.24 0.89 3.68
CA PRO A 508 -21.71 -0.49 3.76
C PRO A 508 -21.95 -1.09 2.36
N PRO A 509 -21.94 -2.43 2.24
CA PRO A 509 -22.23 -3.09 0.97
C PRO A 509 -23.62 -2.70 0.45
N PRO A 510 -23.83 -2.74 -0.88
CA PRO A 510 -25.12 -2.42 -1.47
C PRO A 510 -26.22 -3.36 -0.98
N VAL A 511 -27.45 -2.86 -0.88
CA VAL A 511 -28.65 -3.66 -0.58
C VAL A 511 -28.87 -4.67 -1.73
N PRO A 512 -29.24 -5.94 -1.44
CA PRO A 512 -29.72 -6.86 -2.48
C PRO A 512 -30.92 -6.25 -3.23
N ASP A 513 -31.02 -6.49 -4.53
CA ASP A 513 -32.12 -6.03 -5.40
C ASP A 513 -32.33 -4.50 -5.48
N ALA A 514 -31.28 -3.69 -5.23
CA ALA A 514 -31.32 -2.25 -5.50
C ALA A 514 -31.72 -1.97 -6.96
N ALA A 515 -32.87 -1.34 -7.16
CA ALA A 515 -33.38 -1.01 -8.50
C ALA A 515 -32.34 -0.21 -9.30
N ASN A 516 -32.01 -0.64 -10.52
CA ASN A 516 -31.07 0.09 -11.35
C ASN A 516 -31.70 1.39 -11.84
N LEU A 517 -30.97 2.49 -11.68
CA LEU A 517 -31.26 3.80 -12.29
C LEU A 517 -31.41 3.77 -13.83
N LYS A 518 -31.14 2.63 -14.48
CA LYS A 518 -31.20 2.42 -15.93
C LYS A 518 -32.54 1.88 -16.43
N ASP A 519 -33.40 1.38 -15.54
CA ASP A 519 -34.56 0.58 -15.94
C ASP A 519 -35.82 1.43 -16.23
N ASP A 520 -35.76 2.74 -16.00
CA ASP A 520 -36.84 3.71 -16.27
C ASP A 520 -36.43 4.69 -17.39
N PRO A 521 -37.00 4.59 -18.61
CA PRO A 521 -36.72 5.47 -19.74
C PRO A 521 -36.98 6.96 -19.49
N GLU A 522 -37.89 7.30 -18.58
CA GLU A 522 -38.17 8.71 -18.22
C GLU A 522 -37.05 9.28 -17.34
N ASN A 523 -36.41 8.44 -16.51
CA ASN A 523 -35.25 8.86 -15.73
C ASN A 523 -34.01 9.10 -16.60
N ALA A 524 -33.88 8.41 -17.75
CA ALA A 524 -32.73 8.59 -18.64
C ALA A 524 -32.62 10.01 -19.23
N LYS A 525 -33.73 10.75 -19.28
CA LYS A 525 -33.82 12.12 -19.80
C LYS A 525 -33.50 13.20 -18.75
N LEU A 526 -33.40 12.82 -17.48
CA LEU A 526 -33.09 13.73 -16.38
C LEU A 526 -31.56 13.91 -16.22
N PRO A 527 -31.09 15.09 -15.79
CA PRO A 527 -29.71 15.29 -15.37
C PRO A 527 -29.33 14.29 -14.28
N LEU A 528 -28.06 13.88 -14.23
CA LEU A 528 -27.61 12.82 -13.32
C LEU A 528 -27.96 13.11 -11.85
N ARG A 529 -27.88 14.38 -11.42
CA ARG A 529 -28.30 14.81 -10.08
C ARG A 529 -29.76 14.51 -9.79
N GLN A 530 -30.67 14.94 -10.67
CA GLN A 530 -32.11 14.75 -10.48
C GLN A 530 -32.49 13.27 -10.47
N ARG A 531 -31.82 12.46 -11.30
CA ARG A 531 -31.97 10.99 -11.29
C ARG A 531 -31.63 10.41 -9.92
N LEU A 532 -30.53 10.87 -9.34
CA LEU A 532 -30.05 10.39 -8.05
C LEU A 532 -30.92 10.89 -6.89
N GLU A 533 -31.37 12.14 -6.94
CA GLU A 533 -32.36 12.69 -5.99
C GLU A 533 -33.67 11.88 -6.02
N LYS A 534 -34.16 11.50 -7.20
CA LYS A 534 -35.32 10.59 -7.33
C LYS A 534 -35.01 9.21 -6.73
N HIS A 535 -33.82 8.65 -6.96
CA HIS A 535 -33.44 7.36 -6.37
C HIS A 535 -33.35 7.40 -4.83
N ARG A 536 -32.92 8.54 -4.28
CA ARG A 536 -32.81 8.77 -2.83
C ARG A 536 -34.16 8.94 -2.13
N THR A 537 -35.29 9.03 -2.84
CA THR A 537 -36.60 9.04 -2.19
C THR A 537 -36.90 7.69 -1.53
N ASP A 538 -36.25 6.60 -1.99
CA ASP A 538 -36.30 5.33 -1.30
C ASP A 538 -35.51 5.43 0.02
N PRO A 539 -36.17 5.25 1.18
CA PRO A 539 -35.50 5.27 2.46
C PRO A 539 -34.36 4.25 2.57
N ASN A 540 -34.39 3.14 1.81
CA ASN A 540 -33.38 2.08 1.81
C ASN A 540 -32.08 2.51 1.13
N CYS A 541 -32.17 3.45 0.18
CA CYS A 541 -31.02 4.02 -0.53
C CYS A 541 -30.50 5.28 0.17
N ALA A 542 -31.39 6.08 0.79
CA ALA A 542 -31.08 7.40 1.32
C ALA A 542 -29.92 7.43 2.35
N SER A 543 -29.82 6.43 3.24
CA SER A 543 -28.84 6.40 4.33
C SER A 543 -27.38 6.38 3.81
N CYS A 544 -27.09 5.50 2.85
CA CYS A 544 -25.77 5.37 2.25
C CYS A 544 -25.46 6.54 1.32
N HIS A 545 -26.44 6.94 0.51
CA HIS A 545 -26.31 8.02 -0.46
C HIS A 545 -26.09 9.40 0.19
N LYS A 546 -26.59 9.63 1.41
CA LYS A 546 -26.30 10.84 2.20
C LYS A 546 -24.79 11.03 2.46
N ARG A 547 -24.01 9.94 2.56
CA ARG A 547 -22.56 9.99 2.79
C ARG A 547 -21.76 10.10 1.49
N MET A 548 -22.17 9.40 0.44
CA MET A 548 -21.41 9.28 -0.82
C MET A 548 -21.70 10.41 -1.80
N ASP A 549 -22.98 10.69 -2.06
CA ASP A 549 -23.39 11.53 -3.18
C ASP A 549 -22.86 12.96 -3.09
N PRO A 550 -22.85 13.63 -1.92
CA PRO A 550 -22.27 14.98 -1.80
C PRO A 550 -20.82 15.07 -2.28
N LEU A 551 -20.01 14.03 -2.00
CA LEU A 551 -18.61 13.95 -2.43
C LEU A 551 -18.52 13.76 -3.95
N GLY A 552 -19.42 12.97 -4.53
CA GLY A 552 -19.53 12.79 -5.98
C GLY A 552 -19.98 14.05 -6.71
N PHE A 553 -21.01 14.74 -6.18
CA PHE A 553 -21.57 15.98 -6.77
C PHE A 553 -20.50 17.05 -6.90
N ALA A 554 -19.63 17.20 -5.89
CA ALA A 554 -18.55 18.17 -5.92
C ALA A 554 -17.52 17.91 -7.06
N LEU A 555 -17.53 16.74 -7.70
CA LEU A 555 -16.65 16.42 -8.83
C LEU A 555 -17.40 16.39 -10.18
N GLU A 556 -18.68 16.73 -10.25
CA GLU A 556 -19.50 16.48 -11.44
C GLU A 556 -19.10 17.33 -12.66
N ASN A 557 -18.40 18.45 -12.45
CA ASN A 557 -17.77 19.22 -13.54
C ASN A 557 -16.69 18.43 -14.29
N TYR A 558 -16.21 17.30 -13.75
CA TYR A 558 -15.36 16.38 -14.52
C TYR A 558 -16.21 15.33 -15.21
N ASP A 559 -16.09 15.22 -16.53
CA ASP A 559 -16.74 14.18 -17.31
C ASP A 559 -16.19 12.78 -17.00
N ALA A 560 -16.66 11.75 -17.72
CA ALA A 560 -16.26 10.36 -17.50
C ALA A 560 -14.78 10.08 -17.84
N THR A 561 -14.10 10.99 -18.53
CA THR A 561 -12.67 10.90 -18.87
C THR A 561 -11.81 11.83 -18.00
N GLY A 562 -12.44 12.57 -17.09
CA GLY A 562 -11.80 13.56 -16.25
C GLY A 562 -11.56 14.91 -16.91
N ALA A 563 -12.14 15.18 -18.09
CA ALA A 563 -12.11 16.50 -18.73
C ALA A 563 -13.13 17.45 -18.06
N TRP A 564 -12.84 18.76 -18.06
CA TRP A 564 -13.75 19.75 -17.45
C TRP A 564 -14.93 20.07 -18.35
N ARG A 565 -16.10 20.30 -17.75
CA ARG A 565 -17.33 20.75 -18.41
C ARG A 565 -18.18 21.58 -17.46
N ASP A 566 -18.89 22.55 -18.01
CA ASP A 566 -19.84 23.39 -17.27
C ASP A 566 -21.30 22.95 -17.47
N GLN A 567 -21.55 22.07 -18.45
CA GLN A 567 -22.89 21.60 -18.80
C GLN A 567 -22.93 20.08 -18.98
N ASP A 568 -24.08 19.49 -18.64
CA ASP A 568 -24.47 18.11 -18.95
C ASP A 568 -25.74 18.13 -19.81
N GLN A 569 -25.70 17.53 -20.99
CA GLN A 569 -26.85 17.50 -21.92
C GLN A 569 -27.45 18.91 -22.19
N GLY A 570 -26.58 19.92 -22.33
CA GLY A 570 -26.99 21.32 -22.57
C GLY A 570 -27.54 22.06 -21.35
N ARG A 571 -27.45 21.48 -20.14
CA ARG A 571 -27.91 22.10 -18.89
C ARG A 571 -26.72 22.39 -17.96
N PRO A 572 -26.71 23.52 -17.23
CA PRO A 572 -25.66 23.81 -16.25
C PRO A 572 -25.53 22.72 -15.19
N ILE A 573 -24.29 22.41 -14.79
CA ILE A 573 -24.00 21.44 -13.73
C ILE A 573 -24.10 22.14 -12.37
N ASP A 574 -24.84 21.53 -11.44
CA ASP A 574 -24.91 21.95 -10.04
C ASP A 574 -24.08 21.00 -9.14
N THR A 575 -22.95 21.51 -8.67
CA THR A 575 -22.02 20.81 -7.78
C THR A 575 -22.23 21.08 -6.29
N ALA A 576 -23.21 21.90 -5.91
CA ALA A 576 -23.45 22.26 -4.52
C ALA A 576 -24.07 21.07 -3.75
N ALA A 577 -23.51 20.74 -2.59
CA ALA A 577 -24.01 19.68 -1.74
C ALA A 577 -23.75 19.97 -0.26
N GLU A 578 -24.50 19.30 0.61
CA GLU A 578 -24.30 19.31 2.06
C GLU A 578 -23.80 17.94 2.50
N LEU A 579 -22.70 17.94 3.25
CA LEU A 579 -22.07 16.75 3.81
C LEU A 579 -22.80 16.28 5.07
N PRO A 580 -22.59 15.03 5.52
CA PRO A 580 -23.25 14.50 6.73
C PRO A 580 -22.99 15.30 8.01
N ASP A 581 -21.89 16.07 8.07
CA ASP A 581 -21.54 16.92 9.21
C ASP A 581 -22.05 18.37 9.06
N GLY A 582 -22.94 18.62 8.10
CA GLY A 582 -23.57 19.92 7.84
C GLY A 582 -22.71 20.90 7.05
N ARG A 583 -21.45 20.58 6.74
CA ARG A 583 -20.61 21.42 5.88
C ARG A 583 -21.13 21.44 4.45
N LYS A 584 -21.14 22.62 3.84
CA LYS A 584 -21.48 22.79 2.42
C LYS A 584 -20.22 22.70 1.58
N VAL A 585 -20.33 22.03 0.44
CA VAL A 585 -19.29 21.94 -0.58
C VAL A 585 -19.88 22.27 -1.94
N ASN A 586 -19.16 23.04 -2.73
CA ASN A 586 -19.52 23.42 -4.09
C ASN A 586 -18.29 23.28 -4.99
N GLY A 587 -18.25 22.17 -5.72
CA GLY A 587 -17.17 21.88 -6.65
C GLY A 587 -15.87 21.37 -5.99
N PRO A 588 -14.83 21.12 -6.80
CA PRO A 588 -13.65 20.40 -6.35
C PRO A 588 -12.79 21.18 -5.36
N LEU A 589 -12.78 22.52 -5.42
CA LEU A 589 -11.96 23.35 -4.52
C LEU A 589 -12.43 23.22 -3.07
N GLU A 590 -13.74 23.31 -2.84
CA GLU A 590 -14.31 23.18 -1.50
C GLU A 590 -14.22 21.74 -0.99
N LEU A 591 -14.33 20.75 -1.88
CA LEU A 591 -14.08 19.34 -1.53
C LEU A 591 -12.63 19.11 -1.09
N LYS A 592 -11.64 19.64 -1.82
CA LYS A 592 -10.23 19.57 -1.43
C LYS A 592 -10.00 20.22 -0.06
N LYS A 593 -10.61 21.39 0.18
CA LYS A 593 -10.55 22.06 1.49
C LYS A 593 -11.14 21.20 2.60
N TYR A 594 -12.32 20.63 2.38
CA TYR A 594 -12.94 19.71 3.33
C TYR A 594 -12.04 18.51 3.67
N LEU A 595 -11.41 17.90 2.67
CA LEU A 595 -10.50 16.76 2.88
C LEU A 595 -9.19 17.17 3.58
N ARG A 596 -8.69 18.39 3.35
CA ARG A 596 -7.56 18.94 4.14
C ARG A 596 -7.92 19.18 5.60
N ASP A 597 -9.16 19.59 5.89
CA ASP A 597 -9.64 19.69 7.27
C ASP A 597 -9.69 18.30 7.93
N LYS A 598 -9.91 17.24 7.14
CA LYS A 598 -9.87 15.81 7.53
C LYS A 598 -8.50 15.14 7.34
N ARG A 599 -7.42 15.92 7.41
CA ARG A 599 -6.05 15.42 7.20
C ARG A 599 -5.67 14.24 8.09
N HIS A 600 -6.18 14.17 9.32
CA HIS A 600 -5.85 13.06 10.22
C HIS A 600 -6.48 11.76 9.73
N GLU A 601 -7.76 11.79 9.37
CA GLU A 601 -8.46 10.64 8.79
C GLU A 601 -7.85 10.21 7.46
N PHE A 602 -7.48 11.18 6.60
CA PHE A 602 -6.78 10.88 5.36
C PHE A 602 -5.44 10.19 5.59
N VAL A 603 -4.62 10.69 6.53
CA VAL A 603 -3.30 10.12 6.83
C VAL A 603 -3.41 8.76 7.50
N GLU A 604 -4.41 8.55 8.37
CA GLU A 604 -4.70 7.25 8.96
C GLU A 604 -5.12 6.23 7.91
N GLY A 605 -6.03 6.62 7.00
CA GLY A 605 -6.43 5.76 5.88
C GLY A 605 -5.29 5.45 4.92
N PHE A 606 -4.43 6.42 4.62
CA PHE A 606 -3.24 6.18 3.80
C PHE A 606 -2.24 5.26 4.50
N ALA A 607 -2.02 5.41 5.81
CA ALA A 607 -1.20 4.51 6.62
C ALA A 607 -1.76 3.07 6.60
N GLU A 608 -3.08 2.90 6.68
CA GLU A 608 -3.75 1.60 6.57
C GLU A 608 -3.43 0.90 5.24
N LYS A 609 -3.58 1.62 4.11
CA LYS A 609 -3.31 1.06 2.78
C LYS A 609 -1.83 0.74 2.58
N MET A 610 -0.94 1.62 3.03
CA MET A 610 0.51 1.41 2.95
C MET A 610 0.96 0.22 3.81
N LEU A 611 0.43 0.11 5.03
CA LEU A 611 0.73 -1.00 5.94
C LEU A 611 0.21 -2.33 5.37
N THR A 612 -1.00 -2.35 4.82
CA THR A 612 -1.57 -3.52 4.11
C THR A 612 -0.62 -4.01 3.01
N TYR A 613 -0.15 -3.09 2.16
CA TYR A 613 0.78 -3.40 1.08
C TYR A 613 2.15 -3.89 1.61
N ALA A 614 2.70 -3.22 2.63
CA ALA A 614 4.00 -3.55 3.22
C ALA A 614 4.01 -4.94 3.87
N LEU A 615 2.93 -5.29 4.57
CA LEU A 615 2.79 -6.59 5.24
C LEU A 615 2.41 -7.71 4.27
N GLY A 616 1.74 -7.39 3.15
CA GLY A 616 1.21 -8.39 2.22
C GLY A 616 0.05 -9.20 2.82
N ARG A 617 -0.70 -8.58 3.75
CA ARG A 617 -1.94 -9.09 4.34
C ARG A 617 -2.88 -7.93 4.64
N GLY A 618 -4.17 -8.21 4.76
CA GLY A 618 -5.12 -7.20 5.26
C GLY A 618 -4.76 -6.75 6.66
N VAL A 619 -4.95 -5.45 6.92
CA VAL A 619 -5.03 -4.96 8.30
C VAL A 619 -6.31 -5.48 8.95
N GLU A 620 -6.20 -5.85 10.21
CA GLU A 620 -7.31 -6.31 11.01
C GLU A 620 -7.57 -5.34 12.16
N TYR A 621 -8.64 -5.61 12.90
CA TYR A 621 -9.04 -4.74 14.00
C TYR A 621 -7.93 -4.45 15.04
N TYR A 622 -7.04 -5.41 15.23
CA TYR A 622 -5.94 -5.31 16.18
C TYR A 622 -4.77 -4.46 15.66
N ASP A 623 -4.70 -4.20 14.35
CA ASP A 623 -3.70 -3.33 13.74
C ASP A 623 -4.07 -1.85 13.91
N GLY A 624 -5.31 -1.52 14.31
CA GLY A 624 -5.77 -0.12 14.43
C GLY A 624 -4.90 0.74 15.35
N ALA A 625 -4.38 0.16 16.45
CA ALA A 625 -3.45 0.88 17.33
C ALA A 625 -2.12 1.20 16.62
N VAL A 626 -1.63 0.30 15.77
CA VAL A 626 -0.41 0.49 14.98
C VAL A 626 -0.62 1.53 13.89
N VAL A 627 -1.73 1.44 13.15
CA VAL A 627 -2.10 2.42 12.11
C VAL A 627 -2.18 3.83 12.71
N LYS A 628 -2.85 3.96 13.86
CA LYS A 628 -2.92 5.23 14.58
C LYS A 628 -1.56 5.73 15.06
N GLN A 629 -0.70 4.85 15.59
CA GLN A 629 0.65 5.22 16.00
C GLN A 629 1.49 5.75 14.83
N ILE A 630 1.42 5.10 13.67
CA ILE A 630 2.09 5.54 12.44
C ILE A 630 1.56 6.91 12.01
N ALA A 631 0.24 7.09 11.98
CA ALA A 631 -0.38 8.35 11.60
C ALA A 631 -0.03 9.49 12.56
N ASP A 632 -0.04 9.24 13.87
CA ASP A 632 0.32 10.23 14.90
C ASP A 632 1.82 10.61 14.82
N ALA A 633 2.70 9.63 14.60
CA ALA A 633 4.13 9.89 14.40
C ALA A 633 4.39 10.69 13.12
N THR A 634 3.66 10.39 12.05
CA THR A 634 3.71 11.12 10.78
C THR A 634 3.21 12.57 10.97
N ALA A 635 2.10 12.77 11.68
CA ALA A 635 1.57 14.09 11.97
C ALA A 635 2.53 14.97 12.81
N LYS A 636 3.31 14.36 13.72
CA LYS A 636 4.35 15.05 14.50
C LYS A 636 5.54 15.51 13.66
N ASN A 637 5.71 14.96 12.46
CA ASN A 637 6.80 15.28 11.53
C ASN A 637 6.21 15.87 10.22
N ASP A 638 5.28 16.83 10.36
CA ASP A 638 4.69 17.59 9.26
C ASP A 638 4.05 16.74 8.15
N TYR A 639 3.56 15.55 8.53
CA TYR A 639 2.99 14.57 7.64
C TYR A 639 3.95 14.06 6.54
N SER A 640 5.25 13.98 6.84
CA SER A 640 6.31 13.47 5.94
C SER A 640 6.01 12.06 5.42
N MET A 641 6.13 11.89 4.09
CA MET A 641 5.97 10.60 3.41
C MET A 641 7.03 9.58 3.84
N THR A 642 8.28 10.02 4.01
CA THR A 642 9.39 9.19 4.49
C THR A 642 9.16 8.75 5.92
N THR A 643 8.68 9.64 6.78
CA THR A 643 8.36 9.30 8.17
C THR A 643 7.34 8.17 8.23
N MET A 644 6.25 8.25 7.45
CA MET A 644 5.25 7.18 7.42
C MET A 644 5.85 5.82 7.03
N MET A 645 6.65 5.78 5.96
CA MET A 645 7.25 4.52 5.50
C MET A 645 8.24 3.95 6.53
N VAL A 646 9.03 4.81 7.18
CA VAL A 646 9.97 4.40 8.24
C VAL A 646 9.22 3.87 9.47
N GLU A 647 8.12 4.52 9.88
CA GLU A 647 7.32 4.06 11.03
C GLU A 647 6.58 2.75 10.73
N ILE A 648 6.18 2.51 9.47
CA ILE A 648 5.67 1.20 9.03
C ILE A 648 6.74 0.11 9.21
N VAL A 649 7.97 0.35 8.76
CA VAL A 649 9.08 -0.62 8.83
C VAL A 649 9.46 -0.92 10.29
N LYS A 650 9.34 0.05 11.19
CA LYS A 650 9.57 -0.12 12.64
C LYS A 650 8.38 -0.72 13.39
N SER A 651 7.23 -0.86 12.73
CA SER A 651 6.00 -1.28 13.39
C SER A 651 6.08 -2.73 13.88
N TYR A 652 5.35 -3.02 14.96
CA TYR A 652 5.29 -4.36 15.52
C TYR A 652 4.90 -5.45 14.50
N PRO A 653 3.84 -5.30 13.68
CA PRO A 653 3.48 -6.32 12.68
C PRO A 653 4.52 -6.48 11.57
N PHE A 654 5.37 -5.48 11.33
CA PHE A 654 6.47 -5.59 10.36
C PHE A 654 7.67 -6.36 10.91
N LEU A 655 7.94 -6.25 12.22
CA LEU A 655 9.11 -6.85 12.88
C LEU A 655 8.84 -8.18 13.59
N TYR A 656 7.56 -8.53 13.76
CA TYR A 656 7.14 -9.76 14.43
C TYR A 656 6.27 -10.60 13.49
N ARG A 657 6.09 -11.87 13.88
CA ARG A 657 5.16 -12.78 13.25
C ARG A 657 4.36 -13.55 14.28
N GLN A 658 3.12 -13.86 13.93
CA GLN A 658 2.28 -14.81 14.63
C GLN A 658 2.22 -16.14 13.86
N LYS A 659 2.28 -17.28 14.57
CA LYS A 659 2.14 -18.63 14.00
C LYS A 659 0.89 -18.76 13.15
N ASP A 660 1.00 -19.51 12.05
CA ASP A 660 -0.16 -19.91 11.29
C ASP A 660 -0.79 -21.17 11.90
N ARG A 661 -1.94 -21.01 12.58
CA ARG A 661 -2.68 -22.14 13.16
C ARG A 661 -3.63 -22.84 12.17
N GLY A 662 -3.61 -22.46 10.88
CA GLY A 662 -4.60 -22.90 9.90
C GLY A 662 -5.99 -22.32 10.21
N LYS A 663 -6.91 -22.33 9.23
CA LYS A 663 -8.34 -22.18 9.56
C LYS A 663 -8.75 -23.47 10.26
N ARG A 664 -9.07 -23.42 11.56
CA ARG A 664 -9.88 -24.47 12.19
C ARG A 664 -11.29 -24.42 11.66
#